data_AF-A0A800DPG5-F1
#
_entry.id   AF-A0A800DPG5-F1
#
_cell.length_a   1.000
_cell.length_b   1.000
_cell.length_c   1.000
_cell.angle_alpha   90.00
_cell.angle_beta   90.00
_cell.angle_gamma   90.00
#
_symmetry.space_group_name_H-M   'P 1'
#
loop_
_entity.id
_entity.type
_entity.pdbx_description
1 polymer ?
#
loop_
_entity_poly.entity_id
_entity_poly.type
_entity_poly.pdbx_seq_one_letter_code
_entity_poly.pdbx_strand_id
1 'polypeptide(L)'
;MQQGLALAQRIPDGTLLNQRYKIISELASGRQGRIYLAQDQHFASKVWAVKEVLNHPKFPLLREQFRIEAEIFQQHGGADGIPRMSESFNINDRMYLIIDYIPGRTLEQIVRQRTSAANTLPEQKVIEWGIQLAQLFHALHQAAPKPIIYCDAKPANIIYADDGRLFVVDFGAACLLQPGATTGPSAQLATPGFAAPEQISGNQVTVQTDVYGLGATLFYLLSAKTPPIAQDDPRALRDLCPSVSAGLAAVIDKAIALAPQNRYSSCLQLAEALRRCTGIVCPNCQTVNQLNQTSCTKCKWRLTAIKAIVPPQPTGGASIPRVLPPRQINVNQQQQDSLLKALEQAEFVPYTQVYLRSQAELIAAVDGFEKLISLDELDIEHYSYQLETALKVLREFRGNAILADEVGLGKTIEAGIILKELRMRGLANRVLIITPPSLVEQWHQEMQNKIKEPFEMYDRDNGFSPKLLIVSSYVLRRAEYQATWQAANALKRKYMLLLSATPIRRHLRELYQLVTLLKPGQFRTQQEFEQLYVDPYDNTLAKNKERLRGVLNEVMIRNNRRNINIKWPDKRFKNEICPTFPEEAKMYQQVSDMIRHSSIANPQYRFRQLVQELNSSPQAAYARGQRLLNMANVPIVPLEKNTRALKLLEIIRNVRDRVLVFTYSSVTQNFLAGAIRRLGRPLVLYTGDKHQKARAVRDFTQTPKGILLANETASEGRNLQICNVVINYDIPWNPIQLEQRLGRIYRIGQQRDVTIYNLTSAGTLGHYLLEMFTNQIKMFDLVVGELDMVLDQLEEETDFESRIWEIWHGASSDIELHKKIQILGQRLDQARQEFMEDKRLSKSIDEIFGVA
;
A
#
# COMPACT_ATOMS: atom_id res chain seq x y z
N MET A 1 -11.53 14.69 -55.83
CA MET A 1 -12.40 15.75 -55.29
C MET A 1 -11.69 16.45 -54.13
N GLN A 2 -11.02 17.57 -54.45
CA GLN A 2 -10.44 18.53 -53.53
C GLN A 2 -11.51 19.60 -53.21
N GLN A 3 -12.46 19.29 -52.34
CA GLN A 3 -13.17 20.34 -51.60
C GLN A 3 -12.71 20.21 -50.17
N GLY A 4 -11.80 21.11 -49.76
CA GLY A 4 -11.27 21.14 -48.41
C GLY A 4 -12.42 21.22 -47.41
N LEU A 5 -12.35 20.41 -46.34
CA LEU A 5 -13.10 20.69 -45.12
C LEU A 5 -12.78 22.15 -44.78
N ALA A 6 -13.76 23.05 -44.93
CA ALA A 6 -13.63 24.39 -44.38
C ALA A 6 -13.48 24.18 -42.88
N LEU A 7 -12.24 24.22 -42.39
CA LEU A 7 -11.96 24.11 -40.97
C LEU A 7 -12.81 25.16 -40.28
N ALA A 8 -13.49 24.73 -39.23
CA ALA A 8 -14.26 25.63 -38.39
C ALA A 8 -13.43 26.88 -38.07
N GLN A 9 -14.05 28.06 -38.08
CA GLN A 9 -13.36 29.30 -37.71
C GLN A 9 -12.67 29.10 -36.35
N ARG A 10 -11.43 29.59 -36.25
CA ARG A 10 -10.59 29.53 -35.04
C ARG A 10 -11.41 30.00 -33.84
N ILE A 11 -11.36 29.25 -32.74
CA ILE A 11 -11.94 29.70 -31.48
C ILE A 11 -11.08 30.86 -30.95
N PRO A 12 -11.64 32.07 -30.70
CA PRO A 12 -10.88 33.20 -30.19
C PRO A 12 -10.24 32.89 -28.82
N ASP A 13 -9.03 33.40 -28.59
CA ASP A 13 -8.38 33.33 -27.29
C ASP A 13 -9.26 34.02 -26.22
N GLY A 14 -9.34 33.41 -25.05
CA GLY A 14 -10.23 33.83 -23.97
C GLY A 14 -11.65 33.24 -24.02
N THR A 15 -12.03 32.54 -25.09
CA THR A 15 -13.33 31.86 -25.19
C THR A 15 -13.44 30.76 -24.14
N LEU A 16 -14.58 30.69 -23.45
CA LEU A 16 -14.85 29.69 -22.42
C LEU A 16 -15.69 28.54 -22.99
N LEU A 17 -15.11 27.34 -23.08
CA LEU A 17 -15.79 26.13 -23.52
C LEU A 17 -16.33 25.34 -22.32
N ASN A 18 -17.56 24.82 -22.48
CA ASN A 18 -18.26 24.04 -21.46
C ASN A 18 -18.24 24.68 -20.06
N GLN A 19 -18.30 26.01 -19.99
CA GLN A 19 -18.20 26.81 -18.75
C GLN A 19 -16.93 26.57 -17.91
N ARG A 20 -15.90 25.90 -18.44
CA ARG A 20 -14.73 25.45 -17.67
C ARG A 20 -13.39 25.65 -18.36
N TYR A 21 -13.31 25.46 -19.67
CA TYR A 21 -12.04 25.45 -20.40
C TYR A 21 -11.86 26.77 -21.14
N LYS A 22 -11.07 27.68 -20.57
CA LYS A 22 -10.79 28.96 -21.21
C LYS A 22 -9.64 28.80 -22.19
N ILE A 23 -9.89 28.96 -23.48
CA ILE A 23 -8.86 28.89 -24.52
C ILE A 23 -7.80 29.95 -24.26
N ILE A 24 -6.54 29.53 -24.18
CA ILE A 24 -5.37 30.41 -24.03
C ILE A 24 -4.80 30.72 -25.41
N SER A 25 -4.52 29.68 -26.19
CA SER A 25 -3.87 29.80 -27.49
C SER A 25 -4.11 28.54 -28.34
N GLU A 26 -3.97 28.67 -29.65
CA GLU A 26 -3.91 27.52 -30.55
C GLU A 26 -2.52 26.86 -30.49
N LEU A 27 -2.48 25.55 -30.32
CA LEU A 27 -1.25 24.75 -30.31
C LEU A 27 -0.93 24.19 -31.70
N ALA A 28 -1.95 23.71 -32.42
CA ALA A 28 -1.80 23.14 -33.75
C ALA A 28 -3.11 23.17 -34.55
N SER A 29 -2.99 23.25 -35.88
CA SER A 29 -4.10 23.05 -36.83
C SER A 29 -3.79 21.89 -37.76
N GLY A 30 -4.75 20.97 -37.93
CA GLY A 30 -4.61 19.80 -38.80
C GLY A 30 -5.82 19.58 -39.71
N ARG A 31 -5.79 18.50 -40.49
CA ARG A 31 -6.84 18.13 -41.45
C ARG A 31 -8.17 17.75 -40.78
N GLN A 32 -8.11 17.21 -39.57
CA GLN A 32 -9.26 16.69 -38.83
C GLN A 32 -9.79 17.66 -37.76
N GLY A 33 -9.09 18.76 -37.49
CA GLY A 33 -9.38 19.58 -36.32
C GLY A 33 -8.28 20.55 -35.90
N ARG A 34 -8.51 21.24 -34.78
CA ARG A 34 -7.53 22.13 -34.13
C ARG A 34 -7.26 21.66 -32.71
N ILE A 35 -6.07 21.94 -32.19
CA ILE A 35 -5.69 21.67 -30.81
C ILE A 35 -5.40 22.99 -30.14
N TYR A 36 -6.00 23.23 -28.99
CA TYR A 36 -5.83 24.45 -28.21
C TYR A 36 -5.24 24.14 -26.84
N LEU A 37 -4.47 25.07 -26.31
CA LEU A 37 -4.14 25.11 -24.89
C LEU A 37 -5.29 25.82 -24.18
N ALA A 38 -5.84 25.19 -23.14
CA ALA A 38 -6.89 25.81 -22.33
C ALA A 38 -6.52 25.82 -20.85
N GLN A 39 -6.87 26.91 -20.16
CA GLN A 39 -6.79 27.01 -18.71
C GLN A 39 -8.07 26.45 -18.10
N ASP A 40 -7.91 25.55 -17.14
CA ASP A 40 -9.03 25.10 -16.33
C ASP A 40 -9.48 26.23 -15.39
N GLN A 41 -10.74 26.66 -15.50
CA GLN A 41 -11.29 27.70 -14.63
C GLN A 41 -11.60 27.20 -13.21
N HIS A 42 -11.66 25.88 -12.99
CA HIS A 42 -11.84 25.29 -11.65
C HIS A 42 -10.49 25.02 -10.95
N PHE A 43 -9.42 24.85 -11.73
CA PHE A 43 -8.06 24.58 -11.24
C PHE A 43 -7.04 25.54 -11.86
N ALA A 44 -6.78 26.68 -11.20
CA ALA A 44 -6.00 27.79 -11.78
C ALA A 44 -4.62 27.43 -12.36
N SER A 45 -3.95 26.40 -11.83
CA SER A 45 -2.63 25.93 -12.29
C SER A 45 -2.69 24.79 -13.32
N LYS A 46 -3.87 24.26 -13.64
CA LYS A 46 -4.03 23.16 -14.60
C LYS A 46 -4.31 23.71 -15.98
N VAL A 47 -3.52 23.25 -16.94
CA VAL A 47 -3.73 23.47 -18.37
C VAL A 47 -4.04 22.15 -19.06
N TRP A 48 -4.86 22.24 -20.10
CA TRP A 48 -5.34 21.11 -20.89
C TRP A 48 -5.03 21.31 -22.36
N ALA A 49 -4.83 20.21 -23.07
CA ALA A 49 -4.91 20.19 -24.53
C ALA A 49 -6.36 19.87 -24.92
N VAL A 50 -6.99 20.79 -25.64
CA VAL A 50 -8.36 20.68 -26.12
C VAL A 50 -8.29 20.37 -27.61
N LYS A 51 -8.62 19.14 -27.99
CA LYS A 51 -8.75 18.75 -29.40
C LYS A 51 -10.18 18.99 -29.87
N GLU A 52 -10.33 19.80 -30.91
CA GLU A 52 -11.58 20.15 -31.56
C GLU A 52 -11.72 19.38 -32.87
N VAL A 53 -12.87 18.74 -33.08
CA VAL A 53 -13.22 18.03 -34.31
C VAL A 53 -14.61 18.46 -34.79
N LEU A 54 -14.79 18.59 -36.11
CA LEU A 54 -16.08 18.94 -36.70
C LEU A 54 -17.11 17.80 -36.55
N ASN A 55 -18.30 18.13 -36.07
CA ASN A 55 -19.44 17.22 -35.96
C ASN A 55 -20.47 17.54 -37.05
N HIS A 56 -20.17 17.15 -38.30
CA HIS A 56 -21.02 17.48 -39.45
C HIS A 56 -21.60 16.22 -40.14
N PRO A 57 -22.90 16.19 -40.50
CA PRO A 57 -23.56 15.00 -41.06
C PRO A 57 -22.92 14.43 -42.33
N LYS A 58 -22.34 15.29 -43.19
CA LYS A 58 -21.64 14.88 -44.42
C LYS A 58 -20.32 14.13 -44.18
N PHE A 59 -19.81 14.11 -42.95
CA PHE A 59 -18.53 13.47 -42.61
C PHE A 59 -18.71 12.45 -41.46
N PRO A 60 -19.51 11.38 -41.66
CA PRO A 60 -19.80 10.40 -40.61
C PRO A 60 -18.54 9.67 -40.09
N LEU A 61 -17.51 9.54 -40.94
CA LEU A 61 -16.23 8.93 -40.55
C LEU A 61 -15.51 9.71 -39.44
N LEU A 62 -15.58 11.04 -39.43
CA LEU A 62 -14.93 11.87 -38.38
C LEU A 62 -15.57 11.64 -37.02
N ARG A 63 -16.89 11.45 -36.97
CA ARG A 63 -17.61 11.13 -35.73
C ARG A 63 -17.21 9.78 -35.18
N GLU A 64 -17.17 8.75 -36.03
CA GLU A 64 -16.82 7.40 -35.58
C GLU A 64 -15.36 7.35 -35.10
N GLN A 65 -14.45 8.03 -35.80
CA GLN A 65 -13.05 8.10 -35.40
C GLN A 65 -12.85 8.87 -34.10
N PHE A 66 -13.57 9.98 -33.89
CA PHE A 66 -13.57 10.69 -32.62
C PHE A 66 -14.08 9.81 -31.47
N ARG A 67 -15.12 9.00 -31.72
CA ARG A 67 -15.65 8.04 -30.74
C ARG A 67 -14.61 7.00 -30.35
N ILE A 68 -13.92 6.40 -31.32
CA ILE A 68 -12.84 5.43 -31.10
C ILE A 68 -11.68 6.07 -30.33
N GLU A 69 -11.25 7.26 -30.73
CA GLU A 69 -10.17 8.00 -30.05
C GLU A 69 -10.52 8.29 -28.59
N ALA A 70 -11.73 8.80 -28.31
CA ALA A 70 -12.19 9.02 -26.95
C ALA A 70 -12.26 7.72 -26.13
N GLU A 71 -12.71 6.61 -26.74
CA GLU A 71 -12.76 5.29 -26.10
C GLU A 71 -11.36 4.80 -25.70
N ILE A 72 -10.37 4.96 -26.58
CA ILE A 72 -8.97 4.59 -26.31
C ILE A 72 -8.41 5.40 -25.14
N PHE A 73 -8.60 6.73 -25.15
CA PHE A 73 -8.12 7.57 -24.06
C PHE A 73 -8.84 7.31 -22.73
N GLN A 74 -10.13 6.98 -22.78
CA GLN A 74 -10.90 6.64 -21.58
C GLN A 74 -10.41 5.33 -20.94
N GLN A 75 -10.05 4.34 -21.75
CA GLN A 75 -9.63 3.01 -21.27
C GLN A 75 -8.13 2.96 -20.93
N HIS A 76 -7.28 3.64 -21.70
CA HIS A 76 -5.82 3.52 -21.63
C HIS A 76 -5.10 4.82 -21.24
N GLY A 77 -5.83 5.92 -21.08
CA GLY A 77 -5.25 7.21 -20.69
C GLY A 77 -4.59 7.14 -19.32
N GLY A 78 -3.36 7.65 -19.23
CA GLY A 78 -2.56 7.62 -18.00
C GLY A 78 -1.66 6.40 -17.85
N ALA A 79 -1.73 5.42 -18.75
CA ALA A 79 -0.67 4.47 -18.96
C ALA A 79 0.63 5.18 -19.42
N ASP A 80 1.78 4.53 -19.25
CA ASP A 80 3.05 5.15 -19.63
C ASP A 80 3.08 5.48 -21.13
N GLY A 81 3.35 6.75 -21.46
CA GLY A 81 3.34 7.26 -22.83
C GLY A 81 1.98 7.64 -23.43
N ILE A 82 0.87 7.60 -22.66
CA ILE A 82 -0.47 8.02 -23.12
C ILE A 82 -1.06 9.09 -22.17
N PRO A 83 -1.40 10.30 -22.65
CA PRO A 83 -2.08 11.33 -21.86
C PRO A 83 -3.39 10.85 -21.22
N ARG A 84 -3.75 11.35 -20.03
CA ARG A 84 -5.09 11.09 -19.46
C ARG A 84 -6.12 11.96 -20.16
N MET A 85 -7.31 11.41 -20.38
CA MET A 85 -8.49 12.17 -20.77
C MET A 85 -9.27 12.61 -19.53
N SER A 86 -9.71 13.87 -19.53
CA SER A 86 -10.62 14.40 -18.52
C SER A 86 -12.06 14.13 -18.92
N GLU A 87 -12.45 14.58 -20.10
CA GLU A 87 -13.82 14.44 -20.62
C GLU A 87 -13.86 14.66 -22.14
N SER A 88 -14.97 14.30 -22.77
CA SER A 88 -15.34 14.74 -24.11
C SER A 88 -16.77 15.27 -24.10
N PHE A 89 -17.04 16.25 -24.95
CA PHE A 89 -18.36 16.87 -25.05
C PHE A 89 -18.59 17.47 -26.42
N ASN A 90 -19.86 17.79 -26.71
CA ASN A 90 -20.28 18.39 -27.96
C ASN A 90 -20.89 19.76 -27.70
N ILE A 91 -20.48 20.77 -28.47
CA ILE A 91 -21.12 22.09 -28.48
C ILE A 91 -21.42 22.43 -29.93
N ASN A 92 -22.71 22.55 -30.25
CA ASN A 92 -23.20 22.73 -31.62
C ASN A 92 -22.64 21.64 -32.57
N ASP A 93 -22.14 22.04 -33.74
CA ASP A 93 -21.54 21.16 -34.74
C ASP A 93 -20.04 20.86 -34.47
N ARG A 94 -19.62 20.83 -33.21
CA ARG A 94 -18.22 20.59 -32.80
C ARG A 94 -18.14 19.59 -31.64
N MET A 95 -17.19 18.65 -31.75
CA MET A 95 -16.81 17.66 -30.75
C MET A 95 -15.49 18.07 -30.12
N TYR A 96 -15.37 17.98 -28.80
CA TYR A 96 -14.20 18.37 -28.04
C TYR A 96 -13.71 17.22 -27.18
N LEU A 97 -12.39 16.99 -27.20
CA LEU A 97 -11.70 16.01 -26.37
C LEU A 97 -10.69 16.74 -25.49
N ILE A 98 -10.79 16.57 -24.17
CA ILE A 98 -9.93 17.22 -23.19
C ILE A 98 -8.92 16.20 -22.65
N ILE A 99 -7.64 16.41 -22.95
CA ILE A 99 -6.55 15.54 -22.51
C ILE A 99 -5.45 16.35 -21.81
N ASP A 100 -4.63 15.66 -21.01
CA ASP A 100 -3.45 16.24 -20.38
C ASP A 100 -2.59 16.97 -21.42
N TYR A 101 -2.30 18.25 -21.16
CA TYR A 101 -1.27 18.97 -21.90
C TYR A 101 0.10 18.43 -21.50
N ILE A 102 0.88 17.98 -22.48
CA ILE A 102 2.23 17.45 -22.26
C ILE A 102 3.26 18.54 -22.60
N PRO A 103 3.94 19.13 -21.61
CA PRO A 103 4.98 20.12 -21.87
C PRO A 103 6.21 19.44 -22.49
N GLY A 104 6.64 19.95 -23.63
CA GLY A 104 7.75 19.39 -24.39
C GLY A 104 7.70 19.77 -25.86
N ARG A 105 8.47 19.05 -26.67
CA ARG A 105 8.54 19.25 -28.12
C ARG A 105 8.14 17.99 -28.87
N THR A 106 7.43 18.16 -29.98
CA THR A 106 7.20 17.02 -30.87
C THR A 106 8.52 16.56 -31.49
N LEU A 107 8.63 15.28 -31.81
CA LEU A 107 9.79 14.75 -32.50
C LEU A 107 10.03 15.46 -33.85
N GLU A 108 8.96 15.91 -34.52
CA GLU A 108 9.07 16.75 -35.72
C GLU A 108 9.74 18.10 -35.44
N GLN A 109 9.35 18.80 -34.36
CA GLN A 109 9.96 20.08 -33.98
C GLN A 109 11.45 19.91 -33.68
N ILE A 110 11.83 18.81 -33.02
CA ILE A 110 13.24 18.48 -32.73
C ILE A 110 14.05 18.31 -34.03
N VAL A 111 13.49 17.68 -35.05
CA VAL A 111 14.15 17.52 -36.36
C VAL A 111 14.24 18.86 -37.10
N ARG A 112 13.16 19.64 -37.13
CA ARG A 112 13.09 20.92 -37.86
C ARG A 112 13.99 22.02 -37.30
N GLN A 113 14.31 21.98 -36.01
CA GLN A 113 15.19 22.97 -35.36
C GLN A 113 16.69 22.70 -35.60
N ARG A 114 17.04 21.70 -36.41
CA ARG A 114 18.42 21.47 -36.84
C ARG A 114 18.84 22.59 -37.78
N THR A 115 19.81 23.38 -37.35
CA THR A 115 20.36 24.51 -38.12
C THR A 115 21.45 24.12 -39.12
N SER A 116 21.95 22.88 -39.10
CA SER A 116 22.94 22.38 -40.08
C SER A 116 22.82 20.87 -40.33
N ALA A 117 23.26 20.43 -41.52
CA ALA A 117 23.32 19.02 -41.91
C ALA A 117 24.29 18.18 -41.04
N ALA A 118 25.19 18.84 -40.30
CA ALA A 118 26.12 18.20 -39.36
C ALA A 118 25.49 17.86 -37.99
N ASN A 119 24.25 18.31 -37.72
CA ASN A 119 23.57 18.14 -36.44
C ASN A 119 22.52 17.03 -36.50
N THR A 120 22.93 15.82 -36.89
CA THR A 120 22.07 14.63 -36.88
C THR A 120 21.81 14.16 -35.44
N LEU A 121 20.64 13.58 -35.18
CA LEU A 121 20.37 13.01 -33.85
C LEU A 121 21.33 11.84 -33.60
N PRO A 122 21.90 11.72 -32.39
CA PRO A 122 22.71 10.56 -32.04
C PRO A 122 21.94 9.27 -32.25
N GLU A 123 22.55 8.29 -32.92
CA GLU A 123 21.92 6.99 -33.20
C GLU A 123 21.36 6.35 -31.93
N GLN A 124 22.13 6.41 -30.85
CA GLN A 124 21.75 5.86 -29.57
C GLN A 124 20.42 6.47 -29.08
N LYS A 125 20.22 7.78 -29.25
CA LYS A 125 18.99 8.44 -28.82
C LYS A 125 17.80 8.01 -29.66
N VAL A 126 18.00 7.85 -30.97
CA VAL A 126 16.97 7.34 -31.89
C VAL A 126 16.62 5.88 -31.56
N ILE A 127 17.60 5.06 -31.21
CA ILE A 127 17.39 3.68 -30.77
C ILE A 127 16.59 3.63 -29.46
N GLU A 128 16.96 4.44 -28.46
CA GLU A 128 16.25 4.53 -27.18
C GLU A 128 14.77 4.91 -27.39
N TRP A 129 14.51 5.95 -28.19
CA TRP A 129 13.17 6.38 -28.54
C TRP A 129 12.40 5.30 -29.33
N GLY A 130 13.06 4.64 -30.27
CA GLY A 130 12.46 3.55 -31.05
C GLY A 130 12.07 2.36 -30.19
N ILE A 131 12.87 1.99 -29.19
CA ILE A 131 12.55 0.92 -28.25
C ILE A 131 11.33 1.30 -27.40
N GLN A 132 11.30 2.52 -26.85
CA GLN A 132 10.18 2.98 -26.02
C GLN A 132 8.86 2.96 -26.80
N LEU A 133 8.85 3.50 -28.03
CA LEU A 133 7.66 3.52 -28.90
C LEU A 133 7.24 2.12 -29.33
N ALA A 134 8.19 1.25 -29.68
CA ALA A 134 7.90 -0.12 -30.07
C ALA A 134 7.25 -0.93 -28.92
N GLN A 135 7.69 -0.71 -27.68
CA GLN A 135 7.08 -1.32 -26.50
C GLN A 135 5.67 -0.78 -26.24
N LEU A 136 5.47 0.54 -26.38
CA LEU A 136 4.16 1.17 -26.25
C LEU A 136 3.17 0.61 -27.29
N PHE A 137 3.56 0.54 -28.57
CA PHE A 137 2.70 -0.01 -29.62
C PHE A 137 2.42 -1.50 -29.41
N HIS A 138 3.42 -2.26 -28.95
CA HIS A 138 3.17 -3.65 -28.58
C HIS A 138 2.14 -3.78 -27.46
N ALA A 139 2.18 -2.93 -26.43
CA ALA A 139 1.17 -2.94 -25.38
C ALA A 139 -0.24 -2.63 -25.91
N LEU A 140 -0.36 -1.68 -26.85
CA LEU A 140 -1.62 -1.41 -27.55
C LEU A 140 -2.11 -2.63 -28.36
N HIS A 141 -1.21 -3.36 -29.01
CA HIS A 141 -1.54 -4.60 -29.73
C HIS A 141 -2.00 -5.74 -28.81
N GLN A 142 -1.68 -5.67 -27.51
CA GLN A 142 -2.10 -6.65 -26.50
C GLN A 142 -3.30 -6.17 -25.67
N ALA A 143 -3.86 -5.00 -25.97
CA ALA A 143 -5.00 -4.45 -25.24
C ALA A 143 -6.22 -5.38 -25.33
N ALA A 144 -6.90 -5.55 -24.19
CA ALA A 144 -8.16 -6.26 -24.07
C ALA A 144 -9.29 -5.27 -23.74
N PRO A 145 -10.51 -5.44 -24.29
CA PRO A 145 -11.00 -6.61 -25.03
C PRO A 145 -10.66 -6.63 -26.53
N LYS A 146 -10.20 -5.50 -27.11
CA LYS A 146 -9.86 -5.39 -28.54
C LYS A 146 -8.43 -4.85 -28.71
N PRO A 147 -7.56 -5.53 -29.46
CA PRO A 147 -6.26 -4.99 -29.84
C PRO A 147 -6.38 -3.67 -30.60
N ILE A 148 -5.49 -2.71 -30.30
CA ILE A 148 -5.47 -1.39 -30.91
C ILE A 148 -4.28 -1.29 -31.87
N ILE A 149 -4.50 -1.04 -33.16
CA ILE A 149 -3.45 -0.66 -34.11
C ILE A 149 -3.40 0.86 -34.20
N TYR A 150 -2.24 1.46 -33.93
CA TYR A 150 -2.10 2.91 -33.74
C TYR A 150 -2.22 3.70 -35.05
N CYS A 151 -1.68 3.18 -36.16
CA CYS A 151 -1.81 3.66 -37.53
C CYS A 151 -1.26 5.06 -37.87
N ASP A 152 -0.86 5.90 -36.92
CA ASP A 152 -0.36 7.26 -37.18
C ASP A 152 0.91 7.61 -36.38
N ALA A 153 1.89 6.70 -36.42
CA ALA A 153 3.19 6.77 -35.74
C ALA A 153 4.11 7.93 -36.18
N LYS A 154 3.58 9.05 -36.68
CA LYS A 154 4.35 10.18 -37.22
C LYS A 154 5.00 11.03 -36.12
N PRO A 155 6.13 11.71 -36.41
CA PRO A 155 6.87 12.51 -35.42
C PRO A 155 6.08 13.69 -34.83
N ALA A 156 5.05 14.18 -35.53
CA ALA A 156 4.20 15.27 -35.04
C ALA A 156 3.25 14.84 -33.91
N ASN A 157 2.92 13.55 -33.81
CA ASN A 157 2.02 13.00 -32.78
C ASN A 157 2.77 12.45 -31.57
N ILE A 158 4.11 12.56 -31.57
CA ILE A 158 4.97 12.02 -30.51
C ILE A 158 5.67 13.19 -29.84
N ILE A 159 5.37 13.44 -28.58
CA ILE A 159 5.98 14.50 -27.78
C ILE A 159 7.09 13.91 -26.93
N TYR A 160 8.30 14.45 -27.08
CA TYR A 160 9.36 14.29 -26.10
C TYR A 160 9.13 15.33 -24.99
N ALA A 161 8.63 14.85 -23.86
CA ALA A 161 8.28 15.66 -22.72
C ALA A 161 9.54 16.16 -22.00
N ASP A 162 9.42 17.27 -21.28
CA ASP A 162 10.52 17.87 -20.52
C ASP A 162 11.08 16.95 -19.41
N ASP A 163 10.29 15.94 -18.99
CA ASP A 163 10.70 14.91 -18.04
C ASP A 163 11.47 13.73 -18.68
N GLY A 164 11.72 13.79 -20.00
CA GLY A 164 12.51 12.81 -20.74
C GLY A 164 11.72 11.62 -21.30
N ARG A 165 10.39 11.58 -21.16
CA ARG A 165 9.54 10.50 -21.68
C ARG A 165 8.89 10.85 -23.02
N LEU A 166 8.55 9.83 -23.81
CA LEU A 166 7.77 9.98 -25.03
C LEU A 166 6.29 9.76 -24.78
N PHE A 167 5.45 10.65 -25.33
CA PHE A 167 4.00 10.56 -25.28
C PHE A 167 3.41 10.53 -26.68
N VAL A 168 2.45 9.64 -26.90
CA VAL A 168 1.63 9.57 -28.10
C VAL A 168 0.31 10.29 -27.82
N VAL A 169 0.02 11.36 -28.58
CA VAL A 169 -1.03 12.33 -28.21
C VAL A 169 -2.25 12.38 -29.14
N ASP A 170 -2.27 11.61 -30.22
CA ASP A 170 -3.35 11.61 -31.21
C ASP A 170 -3.69 10.18 -31.66
N PHE A 171 -4.93 9.73 -31.42
CA PHE A 171 -5.42 8.40 -31.83
C PHE A 171 -6.48 8.51 -32.95
N GLY A 172 -6.53 9.65 -33.65
CA GLY A 172 -7.48 9.94 -34.71
C GLY A 172 -7.32 9.12 -36.01
N ALA A 173 -6.43 8.14 -36.05
CA ALA A 173 -6.39 7.13 -37.11
C ALA A 173 -6.31 5.69 -36.57
N ALA A 174 -6.34 5.53 -35.23
CA ALA A 174 -6.22 4.24 -34.59
C ALA A 174 -7.44 3.36 -34.91
N CYS A 175 -7.21 2.06 -34.97
CA CYS A 175 -8.20 1.05 -35.33
C CYS A 175 -8.29 -0.04 -34.26
N LEU A 176 -9.51 -0.39 -33.85
CA LEU A 176 -9.79 -1.52 -32.96
C LEU A 176 -10.00 -2.78 -33.80
N LEU A 177 -9.16 -3.80 -33.65
CA LEU A 177 -9.32 -5.06 -34.38
C LEU A 177 -10.59 -5.78 -33.94
N GLN A 178 -11.52 -5.99 -34.87
CA GLN A 178 -12.71 -6.83 -34.66
C GLN A 178 -12.55 -8.17 -35.39
N PRO A 179 -12.93 -9.30 -34.78
CA PRO A 179 -12.93 -10.59 -35.46
C PRO A 179 -13.82 -10.54 -36.71
N GLY A 180 -13.24 -10.77 -37.90
CA GLY A 180 -13.98 -10.82 -39.17
C GLY A 180 -14.14 -9.49 -39.91
N ALA A 181 -13.60 -8.37 -39.41
CA ALA A 181 -13.59 -7.11 -40.16
C ALA A 181 -12.58 -7.16 -41.32
N THR A 182 -13.05 -6.92 -42.54
CA THR A 182 -12.25 -7.00 -43.79
C THR A 182 -11.66 -5.65 -44.22
N THR A 183 -12.01 -4.54 -43.56
CA THR A 183 -11.61 -3.19 -43.96
C THR A 183 -10.87 -2.46 -42.82
N GLY A 184 -9.70 -1.90 -43.15
CA GLY A 184 -8.92 -1.04 -42.26
C GLY A 184 -9.46 0.40 -42.18
N PRO A 185 -8.81 1.30 -41.43
CA PRO A 185 -9.13 2.72 -41.42
C PRO A 185 -9.08 3.30 -42.85
N SER A 186 -9.97 4.25 -43.14
CA SER A 186 -10.09 4.83 -44.48
C SER A 186 -8.76 5.40 -44.98
N ALA A 187 -8.41 5.13 -46.25
CA ALA A 187 -7.23 5.71 -46.91
C ALA A 187 -7.17 7.25 -46.82
N GLN A 188 -8.30 7.91 -46.57
CA GLN A 188 -8.37 9.36 -46.34
C GLN A 188 -7.68 9.83 -45.04
N LEU A 189 -7.47 8.93 -44.08
CA LEU A 189 -6.82 9.19 -42.79
C LEU A 189 -5.31 8.90 -42.79
N ALA A 190 -4.76 8.33 -43.87
CA ALA A 190 -3.35 8.01 -43.99
C ALA A 190 -2.48 9.28 -44.09
N THR A 191 -1.45 9.39 -43.25
CA THR A 191 -0.45 10.47 -43.32
C THR A 191 0.61 10.15 -44.38
N PRO A 192 0.78 10.97 -45.45
CA PRO A 192 1.80 10.73 -46.47
C PRO A 192 3.22 10.61 -45.89
N GLY A 193 3.99 9.63 -46.35
CA GLY A 193 5.38 9.40 -45.93
C GLY A 193 5.55 8.60 -44.63
N PHE A 194 4.50 8.46 -43.81
CA PHE A 194 4.53 7.68 -42.57
C PHE A 194 3.52 6.53 -42.56
N ALA A 195 2.46 6.61 -43.35
CA ALA A 195 1.48 5.54 -43.50
C ALA A 195 2.03 4.39 -44.35
N ALA A 196 1.75 3.16 -43.93
CA ALA A 196 2.13 1.96 -44.65
C ALA A 196 1.37 1.84 -45.99
N PRO A 197 1.96 1.19 -47.01
CA PRO A 197 1.30 1.00 -48.31
C PRO A 197 -0.11 0.42 -48.21
N GLU A 198 -0.34 -0.56 -47.33
CA GLU A 198 -1.67 -1.15 -47.11
C GLU A 198 -2.70 -0.14 -46.56
N GLN A 199 -2.28 0.86 -45.77
CA GLN A 199 -3.17 1.93 -45.30
C GLN A 199 -3.57 2.87 -46.45
N ILE A 200 -2.62 3.17 -47.34
CA ILE A 200 -2.84 4.05 -48.49
C ILE A 200 -3.76 3.39 -49.52
N SER A 201 -3.58 2.08 -49.75
CA SER A 201 -4.41 1.29 -50.66
C SER A 201 -5.79 0.93 -50.07
N GLY A 202 -6.05 1.21 -48.79
CA GLY A 202 -7.30 0.84 -48.11
C GLY A 202 -7.42 -0.66 -47.82
N ASN A 203 -6.31 -1.39 -47.80
CA ASN A 203 -6.25 -2.80 -47.44
C ASN A 203 -6.35 -2.97 -45.91
N GLN A 204 -6.50 -4.21 -45.46
CA GLN A 204 -6.55 -4.53 -44.04
C GLN A 204 -5.25 -4.14 -43.33
N VAL A 205 -5.37 -3.41 -42.22
CA VAL A 205 -4.23 -3.06 -41.35
C VAL A 205 -3.97 -4.15 -40.33
N THR A 206 -2.71 -4.30 -39.95
CA THR A 206 -2.25 -5.32 -39.00
C THR A 206 -1.22 -4.73 -38.03
N VAL A 207 -0.71 -5.53 -37.11
CA VAL A 207 0.42 -5.12 -36.25
C VAL A 207 1.67 -4.72 -37.05
N GLN A 208 1.86 -5.27 -38.25
CA GLN A 208 2.96 -4.89 -39.15
C GLN A 208 2.77 -3.50 -39.78
N THR A 209 1.57 -2.93 -39.72
CA THR A 209 1.30 -1.55 -40.13
C THR A 209 1.99 -0.55 -39.19
N ASP A 210 1.92 -0.78 -37.87
CA ASP A 210 2.63 0.06 -36.89
C ASP A 210 4.15 -0.14 -36.92
N VAL A 211 4.62 -1.33 -37.30
CA VAL A 211 6.05 -1.59 -37.54
C VAL A 211 6.58 -0.69 -38.66
N TYR A 212 5.84 -0.56 -39.76
CA TYR A 212 6.20 0.36 -40.85
C TYR A 212 6.17 1.81 -40.36
N GLY A 213 5.09 2.23 -39.71
CA GLY A 213 4.95 3.62 -39.25
C GLY A 213 6.06 4.03 -38.29
N LEU A 214 6.43 3.16 -37.35
CA LEU A 214 7.57 3.40 -36.46
C LEU A 214 8.89 3.42 -37.24
N GLY A 215 9.10 2.49 -38.17
CA GLY A 215 10.26 2.49 -39.06
C GLY A 215 10.42 3.80 -39.84
N ALA A 216 9.32 4.31 -40.41
CA ALA A 216 9.29 5.56 -41.15
C ALA A 216 9.63 6.77 -40.26
N THR A 217 9.18 6.76 -39.01
CA THR A 217 9.56 7.77 -38.02
C THR A 217 11.03 7.71 -37.65
N LEU A 218 11.61 6.53 -37.42
CA LEU A 218 13.04 6.37 -37.15
C LEU A 218 13.89 6.81 -38.36
N PHE A 219 13.44 6.46 -39.57
CA PHE A 219 14.05 6.91 -40.83
C PHE A 219 14.06 8.44 -40.92
N TYR A 220 12.93 9.09 -40.62
CA TYR A 220 12.80 10.55 -40.62
C TYR A 220 13.63 11.22 -39.53
N LEU A 221 13.70 10.65 -38.33
CA LEU A 221 14.52 11.18 -37.25
C LEU A 221 16.01 11.22 -37.64
N LEU A 222 16.51 10.23 -38.38
CA LEU A 222 17.90 10.20 -38.82
C LEU A 222 18.13 11.07 -40.06
N SER A 223 17.25 10.99 -41.05
CA SER A 223 17.47 11.58 -42.38
C SER A 223 16.83 12.95 -42.61
N ALA A 224 15.89 13.36 -41.75
CA ALA A 224 14.98 14.48 -41.99
C ALA A 224 14.17 14.39 -43.29
N LYS A 225 14.11 13.19 -43.91
CA LYS A 225 13.35 12.85 -45.11
C LYS A 225 12.42 11.68 -44.82
N THR A 226 11.29 11.59 -45.50
CA THR A 226 10.41 10.43 -45.42
C THR A 226 10.95 9.29 -46.28
N PRO A 227 10.69 8.01 -45.91
CA PRO A 227 11.07 6.88 -46.74
C PRO A 227 10.37 6.93 -48.11
N PRO A 228 11.02 6.41 -49.18
CA PRO A 228 10.41 6.33 -50.50
C PRO A 228 9.27 5.30 -50.54
N ILE A 229 8.19 5.64 -51.24
CA ILE A 229 6.96 4.82 -51.31
C ILE A 229 6.86 4.07 -52.66
N ALA A 230 7.63 4.48 -53.67
CA ALA A 230 7.65 3.87 -55.00
C ALA A 230 8.70 2.74 -55.11
N GLN A 231 8.38 1.68 -55.84
CA GLN A 231 9.31 0.56 -56.11
C GLN A 231 10.58 1.02 -56.86
N ASP A 232 10.53 2.15 -57.56
CA ASP A 232 11.61 2.64 -58.43
C ASP A 232 12.65 3.53 -57.75
N ASP A 233 12.50 3.84 -56.45
CA ASP A 233 13.47 4.64 -55.68
C ASP A 233 13.85 3.94 -54.37
N PRO A 234 14.63 2.84 -54.41
CA PRO A 234 14.97 2.04 -53.24
C PRO A 234 16.12 2.66 -52.44
N ARG A 235 16.17 3.99 -52.30
CA ARG A 235 17.23 4.65 -51.53
C ARG A 235 17.19 4.15 -50.08
N ALA A 236 18.20 3.38 -49.71
CA ALA A 236 18.40 2.89 -48.37
C ALA A 236 18.72 4.07 -47.44
N LEU A 237 18.46 3.92 -46.14
CA LEU A 237 18.74 5.01 -45.18
C LEU A 237 20.20 5.50 -45.26
N ARG A 238 21.15 4.62 -45.56
CA ARG A 238 22.58 4.96 -45.67
C ARG A 238 22.94 5.74 -46.92
N ASP A 239 22.13 5.68 -47.98
CA ASP A 239 22.34 6.50 -49.18
C ASP A 239 22.02 7.98 -48.88
N LEU A 240 21.11 8.21 -47.94
CA LEU A 240 20.74 9.55 -47.47
C LEU A 240 21.60 10.01 -46.27
N CYS A 241 22.01 9.09 -45.42
CA CYS A 241 22.80 9.35 -44.21
C CYS A 241 23.94 8.33 -44.06
N PRO A 242 25.08 8.52 -44.76
CA PRO A 242 26.20 7.58 -44.72
C PRO A 242 26.80 7.36 -43.33
N SER A 243 26.61 8.33 -42.43
CA SER A 243 27.04 8.28 -41.03
C SER A 243 26.26 7.28 -40.18
N VAL A 244 25.12 6.78 -40.67
CA VAL A 244 24.31 5.79 -39.95
C VAL A 244 24.98 4.41 -40.04
N SER A 245 25.05 3.71 -38.90
CA SER A 245 25.63 2.39 -38.78
C SER A 245 24.87 1.37 -39.63
N ALA A 246 25.61 0.44 -40.23
CA ALA A 246 25.04 -0.60 -41.09
C ALA A 246 23.95 -1.43 -40.39
N GLY A 247 24.14 -1.70 -39.10
CA GLY A 247 23.19 -2.48 -38.29
C GLY A 247 21.88 -1.74 -38.08
N LEU A 248 21.93 -0.46 -37.67
CA LEU A 248 20.72 0.33 -37.43
C LEU A 248 19.95 0.58 -38.74
N ALA A 249 20.67 0.90 -39.82
CA ALA A 249 20.05 1.08 -41.13
C ALA A 249 19.33 -0.19 -41.60
N ALA A 250 19.96 -1.37 -41.52
CA ALA A 250 19.31 -2.62 -41.92
C ALA A 250 18.04 -2.93 -41.11
N VAL A 251 18.01 -2.58 -39.82
CA VAL A 251 16.81 -2.71 -38.97
C VAL A 251 15.71 -1.77 -39.45
N ILE A 252 16.03 -0.50 -39.70
CA ILE A 252 15.05 0.50 -40.15
C ILE A 252 14.55 0.17 -41.56
N ASP A 253 15.44 -0.15 -42.50
CA ASP A 253 15.11 -0.50 -43.88
C ASP A 253 14.20 -1.74 -43.94
N LYS A 254 14.44 -2.74 -43.07
CA LYS A 254 13.54 -3.89 -42.92
C LYS A 254 12.16 -3.50 -42.37
N ALA A 255 12.11 -2.59 -41.39
CA ALA A 255 10.85 -2.13 -40.82
C ALA A 255 9.96 -1.41 -41.86
N ILE A 256 10.57 -0.65 -42.78
CA ILE A 256 9.87 0.11 -43.84
C ILE A 256 9.69 -0.67 -45.16
N ALA A 257 9.90 -1.99 -45.18
CA ALA A 257 9.71 -2.78 -46.39
C ALA A 257 8.27 -2.65 -46.91
N LEU A 258 8.08 -2.47 -48.23
CA LEU A 258 6.75 -2.21 -48.81
C LEU A 258 5.76 -3.36 -48.53
N ALA A 259 6.21 -4.61 -48.66
CA ALA A 259 5.40 -5.79 -48.40
C ALA A 259 5.40 -6.17 -46.90
N PRO A 260 4.23 -6.28 -46.23
CA PRO A 260 4.16 -6.56 -44.79
C PRO A 260 4.92 -7.81 -44.33
N GLN A 261 4.94 -8.87 -45.13
CA GLN A 261 5.65 -10.12 -44.85
C GLN A 261 7.18 -9.97 -44.76
N ASN A 262 7.74 -8.90 -45.33
CA ASN A 262 9.18 -8.62 -45.29
C ASN A 262 9.58 -7.79 -44.04
N ARG A 263 8.60 -7.30 -43.28
CA ARG A 263 8.82 -6.52 -42.05
C ARG A 263 9.01 -7.42 -40.83
N TYR A 264 9.24 -6.82 -39.67
CA TYR A 264 9.15 -7.54 -38.40
C TYR A 264 7.70 -7.96 -38.12
N SER A 265 7.52 -9.13 -37.51
CA SER A 265 6.19 -9.69 -37.24
C SER A 265 5.43 -8.96 -36.14
N SER A 266 6.12 -8.18 -35.30
CA SER A 266 5.54 -7.36 -34.24
C SER A 266 6.46 -6.19 -33.86
N CYS A 267 5.90 -5.17 -33.19
CA CYS A 267 6.71 -4.09 -32.61
C CYS A 267 7.69 -4.59 -31.54
N LEU A 268 7.37 -5.67 -30.80
CA LEU A 268 8.31 -6.29 -29.85
C LEU A 268 9.57 -6.81 -30.56
N GLN A 269 9.40 -7.49 -31.71
CA GLN A 269 10.53 -7.99 -32.50
C GLN A 269 11.38 -6.84 -33.07
N LEU A 270 10.76 -5.72 -33.46
CA LEU A 270 11.47 -4.51 -33.84
C LEU A 270 12.27 -3.92 -32.66
N ALA A 271 11.69 -3.86 -31.46
CA ALA A 271 12.38 -3.41 -30.25
C ALA A 271 13.61 -4.27 -29.94
N GLU A 272 13.50 -5.59 -30.06
CA GLU A 272 14.64 -6.51 -29.90
C GLU A 272 15.72 -6.29 -30.95
N ALA A 273 15.35 -6.03 -32.21
CA ALA A 273 16.29 -5.72 -33.27
C ALA A 273 17.04 -4.41 -33.00
N LEU A 274 16.34 -3.37 -32.55
CA LEU A 274 16.92 -2.09 -32.14
C LEU A 274 17.86 -2.25 -30.93
N ARG A 275 17.52 -3.10 -29.95
CA ARG A 275 18.40 -3.43 -28.82
C ARG A 275 19.69 -4.14 -29.27
N ARG A 276 19.67 -4.89 -30.37
CA ARG A 276 20.91 -5.48 -30.91
C ARG A 276 21.83 -4.42 -31.53
N CYS A 277 21.31 -3.25 -31.85
CA CYS A 277 22.10 -2.10 -32.27
C CYS A 277 22.73 -1.35 -31.08
N THR A 278 22.27 -1.57 -29.82
CA THR A 278 22.94 -1.01 -28.64
C THR A 278 24.12 -1.89 -28.25
N GLY A 279 25.31 -1.45 -28.64
CA GLY A 279 26.51 -2.27 -28.52
C GLY A 279 27.82 -1.50 -28.48
N ILE A 280 28.85 -2.15 -27.94
CA ILE A 280 30.22 -1.65 -27.96
C ILE A 280 30.77 -1.86 -29.37
N VAL A 281 30.99 -0.77 -30.08
CA VAL A 281 31.71 -0.80 -31.36
C VAL A 281 33.15 -1.21 -31.06
N CYS A 282 33.59 -2.32 -31.65
CA CYS A 282 34.96 -2.76 -31.49
C CYS A 282 35.90 -1.72 -32.12
N PRO A 283 36.83 -1.12 -31.36
CA PRO A 283 37.75 -0.12 -31.90
C PRO A 283 38.69 -0.69 -32.96
N ASN A 284 38.90 -2.01 -32.97
CA ASN A 284 39.78 -2.68 -33.92
C ASN A 284 39.12 -2.97 -35.28
N CYS A 285 37.87 -3.43 -35.30
CA CYS A 285 37.24 -3.92 -36.54
C CYS A 285 35.84 -3.35 -36.82
N GLN A 286 35.43 -2.36 -36.03
CA GLN A 286 34.15 -1.64 -36.09
C GLN A 286 32.89 -2.51 -36.03
N THR A 287 33.03 -3.77 -35.62
CA THR A 287 31.89 -4.66 -35.40
C THR A 287 31.15 -4.22 -34.14
N VAL A 288 29.83 -4.10 -34.23
CA VAL A 288 28.95 -3.82 -33.08
C VAL A 288 28.81 -5.10 -32.25
N ASN A 289 29.18 -5.04 -30.98
CA ASN A 289 29.15 -6.16 -30.03
C ASN A 289 28.13 -5.85 -28.95
N GLN A 290 27.44 -6.86 -28.41
CA GLN A 290 26.47 -6.61 -27.34
C GLN A 290 27.18 -6.02 -26.10
N LEU A 291 26.49 -5.18 -25.33
CA LEU A 291 27.04 -4.50 -24.14
C LEU A 291 27.63 -5.45 -23.08
N ASN A 292 27.21 -6.72 -23.07
CA ASN A 292 27.68 -7.77 -22.17
C ASN A 292 28.88 -8.57 -22.72
N GLN A 293 29.39 -8.26 -23.91
CA GLN A 293 30.51 -8.98 -24.52
C GLN A 293 31.86 -8.41 -24.05
N THR A 294 32.69 -9.29 -23.49
CA THR A 294 34.05 -8.96 -23.03
C THR A 294 35.08 -8.96 -24.16
N SER A 295 34.71 -9.52 -25.32
CA SER A 295 35.55 -9.58 -26.52
C SER A 295 34.71 -9.44 -27.79
N CYS A 296 35.28 -8.82 -28.81
CA CYS A 296 34.62 -8.65 -30.10
C CYS A 296 34.30 -9.99 -30.75
N THR A 297 33.06 -10.17 -31.21
CA THR A 297 32.60 -11.40 -31.88
C THR A 297 33.40 -11.70 -33.15
N LYS A 298 33.83 -10.65 -33.87
CA LYS A 298 34.56 -10.77 -35.14
C LYS A 298 36.06 -10.92 -34.95
N CYS A 299 36.73 -9.98 -34.28
CA CYS A 299 38.20 -9.96 -34.20
C CYS A 299 38.77 -10.37 -32.83
N LYS A 300 37.91 -10.79 -31.90
CA LYS A 300 38.28 -11.20 -30.53
C LYS A 300 38.97 -10.13 -29.68
N TRP A 301 39.04 -8.88 -30.16
CA TRP A 301 39.58 -7.73 -29.42
C TRP A 301 38.86 -7.55 -28.08
N ARG A 302 39.63 -7.29 -27.01
CA ARG A 302 39.09 -7.15 -25.66
C ARG A 302 38.35 -5.80 -25.51
N LEU A 303 37.05 -5.85 -25.33
CA LEU A 303 36.17 -4.68 -25.21
C LEU A 303 36.22 -4.17 -23.76
N THR A 304 37.32 -3.53 -23.36
CA THR A 304 37.60 -3.21 -21.93
C THR A 304 37.73 -1.73 -21.58
N ALA A 305 37.39 -0.80 -22.48
CA ALA A 305 37.62 0.63 -22.21
C ALA A 305 36.61 1.58 -22.90
N ILE A 306 35.30 1.38 -22.71
CA ILE A 306 34.33 2.45 -22.97
C ILE A 306 33.46 2.61 -21.72
N LYS A 307 33.76 3.64 -20.91
CA LYS A 307 32.85 4.13 -19.87
C LYS A 307 31.51 4.43 -20.55
N ALA A 308 30.42 3.90 -20.00
CA ALA A 308 29.09 4.42 -20.32
C ALA A 308 29.12 5.94 -20.10
N ILE A 309 28.84 6.71 -21.14
CA ILE A 309 28.61 8.15 -21.01
C ILE A 309 27.30 8.27 -20.22
N VAL A 310 27.43 8.54 -18.92
CA VAL A 310 26.33 9.02 -18.08
C VAL A 310 25.91 10.36 -18.66
N PRO A 311 24.62 10.58 -18.99
CA PRO A 311 24.17 11.86 -19.53
C PRO A 311 24.47 12.99 -18.52
N PRO A 312 24.84 14.20 -18.99
CA PRO A 312 25.03 15.33 -18.09
C PRO A 312 23.72 15.63 -17.37
N GLN A 313 23.78 15.76 -16.04
CA GLN A 313 22.65 16.24 -15.26
C GLN A 313 22.28 17.66 -15.74
N PRO A 314 21.01 17.93 -16.07
CA PRO A 314 20.58 19.30 -16.31
C PRO A 314 20.67 20.07 -14.99
N THR A 315 21.57 21.05 -14.97
CA THR A 315 21.67 22.07 -13.93
C THR A 315 20.44 22.99 -14.02
N GLY A 316 19.63 22.99 -12.96
CA GLY A 316 18.71 24.09 -12.64
C GLY A 316 17.25 23.88 -13.07
N GLY A 317 16.37 23.69 -12.08
CA GLY A 317 14.90 23.68 -12.24
C GLY A 317 14.27 22.39 -11.72
N ALA A 318 13.95 22.33 -10.42
CA ALA A 318 13.49 21.12 -9.76
C ALA A 318 12.13 20.61 -10.27
N SER A 319 12.14 19.58 -11.12
CA SER A 319 11.04 18.61 -11.25
C SER A 319 11.42 17.34 -10.48
N ILE A 320 10.68 17.05 -9.40
CA ILE A 320 11.01 15.97 -8.46
C ILE A 320 10.62 14.62 -9.11
N PRO A 321 11.53 13.65 -9.30
CA PRO A 321 11.24 12.37 -9.97
C PRO A 321 10.12 11.57 -9.29
N ARG A 322 9.29 10.85 -10.07
CA ARG A 322 8.09 10.13 -9.61
C ARG A 322 8.35 8.85 -8.80
N VAL A 323 9.59 8.39 -8.67
CA VAL A 323 9.96 7.16 -7.93
C VAL A 323 11.03 7.49 -6.88
N LEU A 324 11.01 6.79 -5.74
CA LEU A 324 12.10 6.87 -4.77
C LEU A 324 13.44 6.52 -5.44
N PRO A 325 14.52 7.29 -5.20
CA PRO A 325 15.80 7.08 -5.87
C PRO A 325 16.43 5.74 -5.47
N PRO A 326 17.23 5.10 -6.34
CA PRO A 326 18.00 3.91 -5.97
C PRO A 326 18.95 4.21 -4.81
N ARG A 327 19.42 3.15 -4.14
CA ARG A 327 20.40 3.26 -3.05
C ARG A 327 21.65 4.00 -3.54
N GLN A 328 21.94 5.17 -2.95
CA GLN A 328 23.21 5.85 -3.20
C GLN A 328 24.32 5.17 -2.39
N ILE A 329 25.25 4.52 -3.09
CA ILE A 329 26.47 3.97 -2.49
C ILE A 329 27.46 5.13 -2.36
N ASN A 330 27.48 5.77 -1.19
CA ASN A 330 28.47 6.79 -0.87
C ASN A 330 29.67 6.11 -0.22
N VAL A 331 30.78 6.00 -0.95
CA VAL A 331 32.07 5.60 -0.37
C VAL A 331 32.66 6.84 0.28
N ASN A 332 32.80 6.83 1.60
CA ASN A 332 33.45 7.94 2.30
C ASN A 332 34.97 7.73 2.38
N GLN A 333 35.71 8.81 2.66
CA GLN A 333 37.17 8.80 2.74
C GLN A 333 37.68 7.73 3.72
N GLN A 334 37.02 7.60 4.86
CA GLN A 334 37.38 6.65 5.90
C GLN A 334 37.26 5.17 5.45
N GLN A 335 36.26 4.86 4.61
CA GLN A 335 36.09 3.53 4.00
C GLN A 335 37.16 3.27 2.93
N GLN A 336 37.55 4.29 2.16
CA GLN A 336 38.68 4.18 1.23
C GLN A 336 39.98 3.93 1.97
N ASP A 337 40.26 4.70 3.03
CA ASP A 337 41.48 4.57 3.82
C ASP A 337 41.53 3.19 4.51
N SER A 338 40.40 2.71 5.03
CA SER A 338 40.31 1.36 5.61
C SER A 338 40.52 0.25 4.58
N LEU A 339 40.00 0.41 3.36
CA LEU A 339 40.21 -0.54 2.27
C LEU A 339 41.68 -0.56 1.82
N LEU A 340 42.28 0.62 1.66
CA LEU A 340 43.69 0.78 1.32
C LEU A 340 44.57 0.12 2.38
N LYS A 341 44.27 0.35 3.67
CA LYS A 341 45.00 -0.25 4.78
C LYS A 341 44.88 -1.78 4.82
N ALA A 342 43.70 -2.33 4.56
CA ALA A 342 43.50 -3.78 4.45
C ALA A 342 44.26 -4.38 3.26
N LEU A 343 44.31 -3.67 2.12
CA LEU A 343 45.09 -4.08 0.94
C LEU A 343 46.60 -4.03 1.22
N GLU A 344 47.09 -3.00 1.91
CA GLU A 344 48.48 -2.88 2.35
C GLU A 344 48.87 -4.00 3.32
N GLN A 345 47.94 -4.44 4.17
CA GLN A 345 48.13 -5.52 5.14
C GLN A 345 47.89 -6.92 4.56
N ALA A 346 47.56 -7.03 3.26
CA ALA A 346 47.21 -8.28 2.60
C ALA A 346 46.05 -9.03 3.30
N GLU A 347 45.13 -8.30 3.94
CA GLU A 347 43.93 -8.85 4.54
C GLU A 347 42.89 -9.12 3.47
N PHE A 348 42.80 -10.37 3.03
CA PHE A 348 41.83 -10.81 2.03
C PHE A 348 40.64 -11.50 2.69
N VAL A 349 39.44 -11.15 2.23
CA VAL A 349 38.22 -11.91 2.52
C VAL A 349 38.02 -13.00 1.45
N PRO A 350 37.38 -14.13 1.79
CA PRO A 350 37.06 -15.17 0.80
C PRO A 350 36.28 -14.61 -0.39
N TYR A 351 36.60 -15.08 -1.60
CA TYR A 351 35.90 -14.68 -2.84
C TYR A 351 34.39 -14.79 -2.74
N THR A 352 33.89 -15.82 -2.04
CA THR A 352 32.46 -16.03 -1.79
C THR A 352 31.82 -14.85 -1.07
N GLN A 353 32.48 -14.22 -0.09
CA GLN A 353 31.96 -13.04 0.59
C GLN A 353 31.92 -11.81 -0.34
N VAL A 354 32.95 -11.63 -1.17
CA VAL A 354 33.01 -10.54 -2.15
C VAL A 354 31.89 -10.70 -3.18
N TYR A 355 31.72 -11.91 -3.71
CA TYR A 355 30.66 -12.25 -4.66
C TYR A 355 29.27 -12.00 -4.07
N LEU A 356 29.00 -12.52 -2.87
CA LEU A 356 27.71 -12.34 -2.18
C LEU A 356 27.41 -10.86 -1.88
N ARG A 357 28.41 -10.10 -1.41
CA ARG A 357 28.29 -8.65 -1.18
C ARG A 357 27.95 -7.91 -2.48
N SER A 358 28.63 -8.25 -3.58
CA SER A 358 28.37 -7.63 -4.89
C SER A 358 26.96 -7.93 -5.40
N GLN A 359 26.47 -9.16 -5.24
CA GLN A 359 25.10 -9.52 -5.63
C GLN A 359 24.06 -8.77 -4.78
N ALA A 360 24.28 -8.66 -3.47
CA ALA A 360 23.40 -7.90 -2.57
C ALA A 360 23.33 -6.41 -2.93
N GLU A 361 24.47 -5.78 -3.24
CA GLU A 361 24.50 -4.38 -3.67
C GLU A 361 23.82 -4.17 -5.02
N LEU A 362 23.96 -5.11 -5.97
CA LEU A 362 23.24 -5.08 -7.25
C LEU A 362 21.73 -5.15 -7.06
N ILE A 363 21.24 -6.08 -6.22
CA ILE A 363 19.81 -6.24 -5.93
C ILE A 363 19.25 -4.99 -5.23
N ALA A 364 20.00 -4.42 -4.26
CA ALA A 364 19.59 -3.21 -3.55
C ALA A 364 19.61 -1.94 -4.44
N ALA A 365 20.36 -1.97 -5.55
CA ALA A 365 20.47 -0.88 -6.52
C ALA A 365 19.49 -1.00 -7.69
N VAL A 366 18.69 -2.07 -7.79
CA VAL A 366 17.68 -2.22 -8.85
C VAL A 366 16.66 -1.08 -8.77
N ASP A 367 16.55 -0.34 -9.87
CA ASP A 367 15.58 0.74 -10.04
C ASP A 367 14.14 0.21 -10.05
N GLY A 368 13.23 1.01 -9.50
CA GLY A 368 11.80 0.71 -9.48
C GLY A 368 11.42 -0.28 -8.39
N PHE A 369 10.39 0.06 -7.62
CA PHE A 369 9.78 -0.85 -6.65
C PHE A 369 8.87 -1.86 -7.36
N GLU A 370 9.26 -2.36 -8.55
CA GLU A 370 8.52 -3.30 -9.41
C GLU A 370 8.22 -4.60 -8.65
N LYS A 371 9.17 -5.03 -7.82
CA LYS A 371 9.05 -6.14 -6.87
C LYS A 371 9.60 -5.71 -5.51
N LEU A 372 9.00 -6.26 -4.46
CA LEU A 372 9.47 -6.09 -3.08
C LEU A 372 10.56 -7.13 -2.81
N ILE A 373 11.78 -6.67 -2.52
CA ILE A 373 12.91 -7.55 -2.17
C ILE A 373 12.85 -8.01 -0.72
N SER A 374 12.03 -7.36 0.10
CA SER A 374 11.86 -7.69 1.51
C SER A 374 11.10 -8.98 1.76
N LEU A 375 10.28 -9.45 0.82
CA LEU A 375 9.26 -10.48 1.09
C LEU A 375 9.84 -11.77 1.66
N ASP A 376 10.95 -12.24 1.11
CA ASP A 376 11.59 -13.50 1.52
C ASP A 376 12.15 -13.47 2.95
N GLU A 377 12.36 -12.28 3.52
CA GLU A 377 12.83 -12.10 4.90
C GLU A 377 11.68 -12.01 5.92
N LEU A 378 10.45 -11.80 5.46
CA LEU A 378 9.30 -11.58 6.33
C LEU A 378 8.65 -12.91 6.72
N ASP A 379 8.39 -13.08 8.01
CA ASP A 379 7.70 -14.26 8.56
C ASP A 379 6.21 -13.94 8.71
N ILE A 380 5.57 -13.70 7.57
CA ILE A 380 4.15 -13.32 7.43
C ILE A 380 3.51 -14.04 6.24
N GLU A 381 2.21 -14.23 6.30
CA GLU A 381 1.42 -14.59 5.12
C GLU A 381 1.19 -13.33 4.27
N HIS A 382 1.41 -13.44 2.96
CA HIS A 382 1.29 -12.31 2.05
C HIS A 382 -0.14 -12.20 1.50
N TYR A 383 -0.82 -11.10 1.82
CA TYR A 383 -2.12 -10.77 1.22
C TYR A 383 -1.95 -9.71 0.13
N SER A 384 -2.60 -9.91 -1.03
CA SER A 384 -2.44 -9.05 -2.20
C SER A 384 -2.67 -7.57 -1.91
N TYR A 385 -3.71 -7.22 -1.14
CA TYR A 385 -4.01 -5.83 -0.79
C TYR A 385 -2.90 -5.17 0.05
N GLN A 386 -2.20 -5.94 0.90
CA GLN A 386 -1.09 -5.43 1.71
C GLN A 386 0.14 -5.17 0.83
N LEU A 387 0.38 -6.05 -0.15
CA LEU A 387 1.46 -5.88 -1.13
C LEU A 387 1.18 -4.67 -2.04
N GLU A 388 -0.03 -4.54 -2.55
CA GLU A 388 -0.48 -3.40 -3.36
C GLU A 388 -0.35 -2.09 -2.58
N THR A 389 -0.75 -2.10 -1.30
CA THR A 389 -0.57 -0.97 -0.39
C THR A 389 0.90 -0.58 -0.27
N ALA A 390 1.78 -1.52 0.04
CA ALA A 390 3.21 -1.26 0.15
C ALA A 390 3.81 -0.72 -1.16
N LEU A 391 3.49 -1.36 -2.29
CA LEU A 391 3.93 -0.94 -3.62
C LEU A 391 3.46 0.48 -3.96
N LYS A 392 2.19 0.80 -3.69
CA LYS A 392 1.63 2.14 -3.94
C LYS A 392 2.32 3.19 -3.09
N VAL A 393 2.56 2.91 -1.80
CA VAL A 393 3.28 3.86 -0.92
C VAL A 393 4.70 4.13 -1.44
N LEU A 394 5.40 3.09 -1.88
CA LEU A 394 6.79 3.20 -2.31
C LEU A 394 6.93 3.82 -3.71
N ARG A 395 6.00 3.53 -4.63
CA ARG A 395 6.02 4.02 -6.02
C ARG A 395 5.39 5.40 -6.16
N GLU A 396 4.17 5.57 -5.67
CA GLU A 396 3.36 6.77 -5.94
C GLU A 396 3.51 7.79 -4.83
N PHE A 397 3.48 7.35 -3.57
CA PHE A 397 3.42 8.26 -2.42
C PHE A 397 4.82 8.61 -1.88
N ARG A 398 5.87 8.08 -2.48
CA ARG A 398 7.29 8.35 -2.13
C ARG A 398 7.59 8.09 -0.65
N GLY A 399 7.00 7.05 -0.07
CA GLY A 399 7.17 6.70 1.34
C GLY A 399 6.44 7.63 2.32
N ASN A 400 5.51 8.48 1.85
CA ASN A 400 4.71 9.37 2.69
C ASN A 400 3.22 9.04 2.57
N ALA A 401 2.64 8.34 3.54
CA ALA A 401 1.28 7.82 3.41
C ALA A 401 0.47 7.84 4.71
N ILE A 402 -0.84 7.96 4.59
CA ILE A 402 -1.84 7.61 5.60
C ILE A 402 -2.38 6.22 5.26
N LEU A 403 -2.04 5.24 6.09
CA LEU A 403 -2.63 3.90 6.05
C LEU A 403 -3.93 3.94 6.85
N ALA A 404 -5.04 4.14 6.15
CA ALA A 404 -6.38 4.34 6.70
C ALA A 404 -7.24 3.06 6.71
N ASP A 405 -6.63 1.89 6.52
CA ASP A 405 -7.33 0.62 6.42
C ASP A 405 -8.18 0.31 7.65
N GLU A 406 -9.21 -0.52 7.47
CA GLU A 406 -10.11 -0.91 8.56
C GLU A 406 -9.35 -1.62 9.68
N VAL A 407 -9.88 -1.58 10.90
CA VAL A 407 -9.27 -2.25 12.05
C VAL A 407 -9.14 -3.75 11.76
N GLY A 408 -7.98 -4.32 12.09
CA GLY A 408 -7.68 -5.74 11.89
C GLY A 408 -7.17 -6.14 10.50
N LEU A 409 -7.03 -5.21 9.54
CA LEU A 409 -6.44 -5.48 8.22
C LEU A 409 -4.90 -5.54 8.18
N GLY A 410 -4.25 -5.36 9.33
CA GLY A 410 -2.79 -5.52 9.41
C GLY A 410 -1.99 -4.30 8.94
N LYS A 411 -2.46 -3.08 9.23
CA LYS A 411 -1.70 -1.84 8.99
C LYS A 411 -0.26 -1.85 9.54
N THR A 412 -0.04 -2.54 10.67
CA THR A 412 1.31 -2.72 11.23
C THR A 412 2.20 -3.60 10.36
N ILE A 413 1.62 -4.60 9.69
CA ILE A 413 2.29 -5.45 8.71
C ILE A 413 2.62 -4.65 7.45
N GLU A 414 1.67 -3.87 6.93
CA GLU A 414 1.89 -2.98 5.77
C GLU A 414 3.02 -1.99 6.03
N ALA A 415 2.97 -1.30 7.18
CA ALA A 415 4.04 -0.40 7.61
C ALA A 415 5.38 -1.13 7.77
N GLY A 416 5.35 -2.37 8.29
CA GLY A 416 6.52 -3.24 8.41
C GLY A 416 7.13 -3.65 7.07
N ILE A 417 6.31 -3.99 6.07
CA ILE A 417 6.77 -4.29 4.69
C ILE A 417 7.45 -3.05 4.10
N ILE A 418 6.80 -1.89 4.18
CA ILE A 418 7.35 -0.62 3.67
C ILE A 418 8.67 -0.29 4.37
N LEU A 419 8.73 -0.43 5.69
CA LEU A 419 9.94 -0.22 6.50
C LEU A 419 11.07 -1.15 6.07
N LYS A 420 10.81 -2.46 6.00
CA LYS A 420 11.82 -3.46 5.66
C LYS A 420 12.36 -3.23 4.26
N GLU A 421 11.51 -2.92 3.31
CA GLU A 421 11.89 -2.60 1.94
C GLU A 421 12.79 -1.34 1.88
N LEU A 422 12.39 -0.26 2.56
CA LEU A 422 13.19 0.97 2.64
C LEU A 422 14.53 0.74 3.33
N ARG A 423 14.59 -0.13 4.35
CA ARG A 423 15.83 -0.45 5.07
C ARG A 423 16.76 -1.33 4.26
N MET A 424 16.25 -2.38 3.60
CA MET A 424 17.06 -3.27 2.74
C MET A 424 17.64 -2.51 1.55
N ARG A 425 16.91 -1.51 1.04
CA ARG A 425 17.42 -0.58 0.01
C ARG A 425 18.29 0.55 0.57
N GLY A 426 18.59 0.57 1.87
CA GLY A 426 19.44 1.59 2.51
C GLY A 426 18.84 3.01 2.56
N LEU A 427 17.55 3.15 2.26
CA LEU A 427 16.83 4.42 2.22
C LEU A 427 16.41 4.88 3.62
N ALA A 428 16.10 3.95 4.52
CA ALA A 428 15.66 4.23 5.90
C ALA A 428 16.42 3.41 6.94
N ASN A 429 17.64 3.85 7.28
CA ASN A 429 18.49 3.16 8.28
C ASN A 429 18.21 3.60 9.73
N ARG A 430 17.46 4.69 9.91
CA ARG A 430 17.02 5.19 11.22
C ARG A 430 15.51 5.32 11.18
N VAL A 431 14.83 4.56 12.03
CA VAL A 431 13.37 4.51 12.07
C VAL A 431 12.92 4.84 13.47
N LEU A 432 11.89 5.68 13.60
CA LEU A 432 11.21 5.96 14.86
C LEU A 432 9.74 5.57 14.73
N ILE A 433 9.23 4.80 15.68
CA ILE A 433 7.82 4.43 15.76
C ILE A 433 7.24 5.12 17.01
N ILE A 434 6.22 5.94 16.81
CA ILE A 434 5.47 6.62 17.88
C ILE A 434 4.09 5.97 17.94
N THR A 435 3.78 5.36 19.08
CA THR A 435 2.55 4.60 19.30
C THR A 435 2.06 4.82 20.75
N PRO A 436 0.77 4.63 21.05
CA PRO A 436 0.28 4.67 22.43
C PRO A 436 1.04 3.69 23.34
N PRO A 437 1.20 3.99 24.64
CA PRO A 437 1.89 3.12 25.59
C PRO A 437 1.38 1.67 25.58
N SER A 438 0.06 1.49 25.47
CA SER A 438 -0.62 0.18 25.40
C SER A 438 -0.20 -0.68 24.20
N LEU A 439 0.29 -0.07 23.11
CA LEU A 439 0.66 -0.76 21.87
C LEU A 439 2.17 -0.95 21.69
N VAL A 440 3.02 -0.39 22.58
CA VAL A 440 4.48 -0.44 22.43
C VAL A 440 4.99 -1.88 22.36
N GLU A 441 4.56 -2.73 23.29
CA GLU A 441 4.99 -4.13 23.34
C GLU A 441 4.53 -4.91 22.09
N GLN A 442 3.30 -4.64 21.60
CA GLN A 442 2.81 -5.27 20.37
C GLN A 442 3.69 -4.89 19.17
N TRP A 443 4.00 -3.61 19.00
CA TRP A 443 4.88 -3.15 17.92
C TRP A 443 6.26 -3.80 18.01
N HIS A 444 6.86 -3.79 19.20
CA HIS A 444 8.15 -4.41 19.45
C HIS A 444 8.14 -5.90 19.06
N GLN A 445 7.11 -6.64 19.48
CA GLN A 445 6.95 -8.05 19.13
C GLN A 445 6.74 -8.29 17.65
N GLU A 446 5.94 -7.47 16.95
CA GLU A 446 5.70 -7.62 15.52
C GLU A 446 6.94 -7.28 14.69
N MET A 447 7.65 -6.19 15.01
CA MET A 447 8.89 -5.82 14.34
C MET A 447 9.94 -6.91 14.54
N GLN A 448 10.11 -7.42 15.76
CA GLN A 448 11.11 -8.44 16.06
C GLN A 448 10.77 -9.80 15.43
N ASN A 449 9.53 -10.28 15.59
CA ASN A 449 9.18 -11.66 15.24
C ASN A 449 8.71 -11.81 13.79
N LYS A 450 7.98 -10.83 13.24
CA LYS A 450 7.38 -10.92 11.89
C LYS A 450 8.24 -10.21 10.85
N ILE A 451 8.64 -8.96 11.13
CA ILE A 451 9.41 -8.12 10.19
C ILE A 451 10.92 -8.41 10.26
N LYS A 452 11.37 -9.11 11.32
CA LYS A 452 12.77 -9.44 11.60
C LYS A 452 13.65 -8.19 11.71
N GLU A 453 13.12 -7.17 12.39
CA GLU A 453 13.78 -5.90 12.62
C GLU A 453 13.90 -5.63 14.13
N PRO A 454 15.12 -5.55 14.69
CA PRO A 454 15.30 -5.27 16.10
C PRO A 454 15.03 -3.78 16.37
N PHE A 455 14.09 -3.52 17.29
CA PHE A 455 13.79 -2.20 17.81
C PHE A 455 14.12 -2.15 19.29
N GLU A 456 14.63 -1.00 19.73
CA GLU A 456 14.81 -0.72 21.15
C GLU A 456 13.62 0.10 21.66
N MET A 457 13.08 -0.29 22.81
CA MET A 457 12.07 0.51 23.50
C MET A 457 12.77 1.68 24.19
N TYR A 458 12.34 2.90 23.87
CA TYR A 458 12.98 4.13 24.34
C TYR A 458 12.00 4.92 25.22
N ASP A 459 12.42 5.27 26.43
CA ASP A 459 11.56 5.93 27.44
C ASP A 459 12.01 7.38 27.76
N ARG A 460 13.10 7.88 27.15
CA ARG A 460 13.61 9.25 27.42
C ARG A 460 14.21 9.98 26.21
N ASP A 461 14.08 11.29 26.24
CA ASP A 461 14.42 12.23 25.18
C ASP A 461 15.93 12.48 25.08
N ASN A 462 16.57 11.97 24.01
CA ASN A 462 17.97 12.24 23.69
C ASN A 462 18.16 12.76 22.25
N GLY A 463 17.11 13.36 21.66
CA GLY A 463 17.18 13.92 20.30
C GLY A 463 17.43 12.85 19.23
N PHE A 464 16.35 12.19 18.78
CA PHE A 464 16.43 11.22 17.69
C PHE A 464 16.07 11.86 16.35
N SER A 465 16.90 11.69 15.33
CA SER A 465 16.63 12.16 13.96
C SER A 465 16.35 10.97 13.03
N PRO A 466 15.08 10.56 12.86
CA PRO A 466 14.71 9.43 12.02
C PRO A 466 14.79 9.77 10.52
N LYS A 467 15.16 8.80 9.68
CA LYS A 467 14.92 8.89 8.23
C LYS A 467 13.45 8.53 7.89
N LEU A 468 12.89 7.54 8.58
CA LEU A 468 11.48 7.14 8.50
C LEU A 468 10.81 7.33 9.86
N LEU A 469 9.71 8.09 9.86
CA LEU A 469 8.88 8.29 11.04
C LEU A 469 7.54 7.55 10.84
N ILE A 470 7.21 6.62 11.75
CA ILE A 470 5.93 5.93 11.76
C ILE A 470 5.17 6.43 12.98
N VAL A 471 3.94 6.90 12.78
CA VAL A 471 3.11 7.42 13.88
C VAL A 471 1.73 6.81 13.82
N SER A 472 1.28 6.24 14.93
CA SER A 472 -0.14 5.99 15.12
C SER A 472 -0.84 7.33 15.19
N SER A 473 -1.62 7.68 14.17
CA SER A 473 -2.27 8.99 14.09
C SER A 473 -3.15 9.31 15.30
N TYR A 474 -3.58 8.28 16.03
CA TYR A 474 -4.27 8.39 17.30
C TYR A 474 -3.52 9.26 18.35
N VAL A 475 -2.18 9.14 18.45
CA VAL A 475 -1.38 9.93 19.42
C VAL A 475 -1.23 11.41 19.03
N LEU A 476 -1.63 11.80 17.81
CA LEU A 476 -1.54 13.17 17.31
C LEU A 476 -2.82 13.99 17.54
N ARG A 477 -3.85 13.42 18.18
CA ARG A 477 -5.24 13.90 18.04
C ARG A 477 -5.95 14.35 19.32
N ARG A 478 -5.40 14.19 20.54
CA ARG A 478 -6.01 14.81 21.73
C ARG A 478 -5.70 16.31 21.77
N ALA A 479 -6.63 17.12 22.30
CA ALA A 479 -6.47 18.56 22.46
C ALA A 479 -5.23 18.92 23.33
N GLU A 480 -4.84 18.02 24.24
CA GLU A 480 -3.66 18.09 25.10
C GLU A 480 -2.33 17.80 24.36
N TYR A 481 -2.37 17.23 23.15
CA TYR A 481 -1.19 16.77 22.40
C TYR A 481 -0.87 17.60 21.16
N GLN A 482 -1.24 18.89 21.16
CA GLN A 482 -0.66 19.87 20.24
C GLN A 482 0.88 19.81 20.29
N ALA A 483 1.45 19.52 21.47
CA ALA A 483 2.87 19.26 21.68
C ALA A 483 3.38 18.05 20.87
N THR A 484 2.66 16.92 20.82
CA THR A 484 3.05 15.73 20.05
C THR A 484 3.01 15.98 18.55
N TRP A 485 1.98 16.70 18.07
CA TRP A 485 1.92 17.14 16.68
C TRP A 485 3.08 18.09 16.34
N GLN A 486 3.36 19.06 17.21
CA GLN A 486 4.49 19.99 17.06
C GLN A 486 5.82 19.26 17.05
N ALA A 487 6.02 18.29 17.96
CA ALA A 487 7.21 17.45 18.02
C ALA A 487 7.37 16.63 16.73
N ALA A 488 6.32 15.93 16.30
CA ALA A 488 6.34 15.15 15.06
C ALA A 488 6.61 16.04 13.82
N ASN A 489 6.06 17.26 13.80
CA ASN A 489 6.29 18.23 12.73
C ASN A 489 7.71 18.84 12.78
N ALA A 490 8.30 19.00 13.96
CA ALA A 490 9.64 19.54 14.15
C ALA A 490 10.76 18.53 13.80
N LEU A 491 10.47 17.22 13.92
CA LEU A 491 11.43 16.18 13.56
C LEU A 491 11.81 16.24 12.08
N LYS A 492 13.11 16.30 11.77
CA LYS A 492 13.59 16.14 10.39
C LYS A 492 13.44 14.69 9.98
N ARG A 493 12.65 14.44 8.92
CA ARG A 493 12.37 13.11 8.37
C ARG A 493 12.34 13.15 6.85
N LYS A 494 12.64 12.01 6.21
CA LYS A 494 12.54 11.85 4.74
C LYS A 494 11.25 11.14 4.33
N TYR A 495 10.80 10.20 5.16
CA TYR A 495 9.61 9.37 4.95
C TYR A 495 8.73 9.41 6.19
N MET A 496 7.41 9.33 6.01
CA MET A 496 6.46 9.36 7.11
C MET A 496 5.23 8.48 6.83
N LEU A 497 4.92 7.59 7.76
CA LEU A 497 3.71 6.76 7.70
C LEU A 497 2.80 7.11 8.87
N LEU A 498 1.55 7.47 8.56
CA LEU A 498 0.49 7.70 9.53
C LEU A 498 -0.46 6.50 9.52
N LEU A 499 -0.61 5.81 10.64
CA LEU A 499 -1.53 4.68 10.75
C LEU A 499 -2.82 5.14 11.43
N SER A 500 -3.96 4.88 10.80
CA SER A 500 -5.28 5.28 11.30
C SER A 500 -6.32 4.25 10.93
N ALA A 501 -7.24 3.92 11.84
CA ALA A 501 -8.47 3.22 11.45
C ALA A 501 -9.61 4.18 11.11
N THR A 502 -9.65 5.33 11.79
CA THR A 502 -10.64 6.40 11.59
C THR A 502 -9.88 7.70 11.32
N PRO A 503 -9.61 8.04 10.04
CA PRO A 503 -8.78 9.20 9.69
C PRO A 503 -9.34 10.53 10.19
N ILE A 504 -10.65 10.58 10.46
CA ILE A 504 -11.39 11.72 10.96
C ILE A 504 -12.28 11.22 12.09
N ARG A 505 -12.26 11.92 13.23
CA ARG A 505 -13.05 11.56 14.40
C ARG A 505 -14.18 12.54 14.65
N ARG A 506 -13.90 13.85 14.73
CA ARG A 506 -14.92 14.85 15.11
C ARG A 506 -15.28 15.82 14.00
N HIS A 507 -14.31 16.19 13.14
CA HIS A 507 -14.52 17.21 12.11
C HIS A 507 -13.52 17.02 10.96
N LEU A 508 -13.94 17.31 9.73
CA LEU A 508 -13.10 17.18 8.53
C LEU A 508 -11.79 18.00 8.57
N ARG A 509 -11.73 19.05 9.39
CA ARG A 509 -10.51 19.85 9.66
C ARG A 509 -9.32 18.99 10.08
N GLU A 510 -9.55 17.84 10.70
CA GLU A 510 -8.48 16.90 11.09
C GLU A 510 -7.67 16.42 9.87
N LEU A 511 -8.29 16.29 8.69
CA LEU A 511 -7.57 15.93 7.45
C LEU A 511 -6.52 16.98 7.08
N TYR A 512 -6.81 18.27 7.29
CA TYR A 512 -5.86 19.33 7.00
C TYR A 512 -4.56 19.10 7.80
N GLN A 513 -4.67 18.80 9.09
CA GLN A 513 -3.51 18.59 9.96
C GLN A 513 -2.71 17.35 9.55
N LEU A 514 -3.39 16.24 9.24
CA LEU A 514 -2.75 14.98 8.86
C LEU A 514 -2.05 15.08 7.49
N VAL A 515 -2.72 15.67 6.50
CA VAL A 515 -2.15 15.85 5.15
C VAL A 515 -1.01 16.85 5.18
N THR A 516 -1.11 17.93 5.96
CA THR A 516 -0.04 18.93 6.09
C THR A 516 1.23 18.35 6.70
N LEU A 517 1.13 17.40 7.64
CA LEU A 517 2.29 16.69 8.19
C LEU A 517 3.05 15.87 7.14
N LEU A 518 2.32 15.27 6.19
CA LEU A 518 2.84 14.39 5.15
C LEU A 518 3.33 15.14 3.92
N LYS A 519 2.54 16.12 3.45
CA LYS A 519 2.84 16.99 2.31
C LYS A 519 2.58 18.45 2.70
N PRO A 520 3.56 19.11 3.34
CA PRO A 520 3.45 20.53 3.64
C PRO A 520 3.18 21.34 2.36
N GLY A 521 2.20 22.24 2.41
CA GLY A 521 1.81 23.08 1.27
C GLY A 521 0.79 22.47 0.29
N GLN A 522 0.36 21.20 0.49
CA GLN A 522 -0.73 20.60 -0.32
C GLN A 522 -2.05 21.38 -0.15
N PHE A 523 -2.31 21.87 1.06
CA PHE A 523 -3.35 22.84 1.36
C PHE A 523 -2.71 24.19 1.69
N ARG A 524 -3.23 25.28 1.13
CA ARG A 524 -2.69 26.64 1.33
C ARG A 524 -2.87 27.12 2.77
N THR A 525 -4.11 27.20 3.23
CA THR A 525 -4.44 27.60 4.61
C THR A 525 -5.56 26.72 5.15
N GLN A 526 -5.65 26.63 6.48
CA GLN A 526 -6.73 25.88 7.12
C GLN A 526 -8.11 26.51 6.84
N GLN A 527 -8.19 27.84 6.79
CA GLN A 527 -9.44 28.55 6.52
C GLN A 527 -9.95 28.29 5.10
N GLU A 528 -9.06 28.27 4.11
CA GLU A 528 -9.40 27.92 2.73
C GLU A 528 -9.79 26.44 2.61
N PHE A 529 -9.14 25.55 3.36
CA PHE A 529 -9.55 24.14 3.44
C PHE A 529 -10.98 24.00 3.95
N GLU A 530 -11.32 24.68 5.05
CA GLU A 530 -12.66 24.65 5.63
C GLU A 530 -13.71 25.17 4.64
N GLN A 531 -13.45 26.32 3.98
CA GLN A 531 -14.38 26.89 2.99
C GLN A 531 -14.61 25.99 1.75
N LEU A 532 -13.58 25.27 1.31
CA LEU A 532 -13.63 24.46 0.09
C LEU A 532 -14.17 23.06 0.32
N TYR A 533 -13.88 22.45 1.46
CA TYR A 533 -14.05 21.01 1.67
C TYR A 533 -14.97 20.66 2.83
N VAL A 534 -15.29 21.60 3.72
CA VAL A 534 -16.14 21.35 4.88
C VAL A 534 -17.52 21.95 4.65
N ASP A 535 -18.57 21.19 4.91
CA ASP A 535 -19.93 21.71 4.83
C ASP A 535 -20.17 22.77 5.94
N PRO A 536 -20.78 23.92 5.61
CA PRO A 536 -20.94 25.03 6.55
C PRO A 536 -21.97 24.77 7.66
N TYR A 537 -22.85 23.78 7.50
CA TYR A 537 -23.87 23.42 8.47
C TYR A 537 -23.51 22.15 9.24
N ASP A 538 -22.75 21.24 8.60
CA ASP A 538 -22.25 20.02 9.22
C ASP A 538 -20.75 19.83 8.93
N ASN A 539 -19.91 20.16 9.91
CA ASN A 539 -18.46 20.11 9.77
C ASN A 539 -17.87 18.68 9.60
N THR A 540 -18.73 17.66 9.63
CA THR A 540 -18.39 16.26 9.40
C THR A 540 -18.57 15.85 7.93
N LEU A 541 -19.33 16.62 7.15
CA LEU A 541 -19.67 16.31 5.76
C LEU A 541 -18.78 17.06 4.77
N ALA A 542 -18.31 16.31 3.77
CA ALA A 542 -17.38 16.85 2.79
C ALA A 542 -18.13 17.56 1.67
N LYS A 543 -17.81 18.83 1.49
CA LYS A 543 -18.10 19.59 0.26
C LYS A 543 -17.09 19.21 -0.81
N ASN A 544 -17.50 19.24 -2.09
CA ASN A 544 -16.62 18.96 -3.23
C ASN A 544 -15.89 17.60 -3.13
N LYS A 545 -16.65 16.51 -2.86
CA LYS A 545 -16.12 15.16 -2.59
C LYS A 545 -15.10 14.67 -3.63
N GLU A 546 -15.33 14.89 -4.92
CA GLU A 546 -14.38 14.47 -5.98
C GLU A 546 -13.02 15.18 -5.90
N ARG A 547 -13.04 16.49 -5.60
CA ARG A 547 -11.82 17.28 -5.44
C ARG A 547 -11.05 16.85 -4.19
N LEU A 548 -11.76 16.61 -3.09
CA LEU A 548 -11.15 16.10 -1.86
C LEU A 548 -10.58 14.68 -2.09
N ARG A 549 -11.31 13.81 -2.80
CA ARG A 549 -10.85 12.48 -3.22
C ARG A 549 -9.55 12.56 -4.01
N GLY A 550 -9.45 13.47 -4.97
CA GLY A 550 -8.24 13.68 -5.77
C GLY A 550 -7.01 13.97 -4.90
N VAL A 551 -7.15 14.85 -3.90
CA VAL A 551 -6.06 15.18 -2.98
C VAL A 551 -5.71 13.99 -2.07
N LEU A 552 -6.73 13.35 -1.50
CA LEU A 552 -6.53 12.23 -0.58
C LEU A 552 -5.96 10.99 -1.28
N ASN A 553 -6.30 10.74 -2.54
CA ASN A 553 -5.76 9.64 -3.35
C ASN A 553 -4.23 9.70 -3.56
N GLU A 554 -3.59 10.83 -3.33
CA GLU A 554 -2.13 10.98 -3.44
C GLU A 554 -1.37 10.72 -2.14
N VAL A 555 -2.09 10.56 -1.01
CA VAL A 555 -1.48 10.47 0.32
C VAL A 555 -2.12 9.43 1.22
N MET A 556 -3.33 8.94 0.92
CA MET A 556 -4.09 8.04 1.79
C MET A 556 -4.51 6.78 1.03
N ILE A 557 -4.38 5.64 1.71
CA ILE A 557 -4.86 4.32 1.27
C ILE A 557 -5.94 3.86 2.23
N ARG A 558 -7.06 3.37 1.70
CA ARG A 558 -8.23 2.97 2.47
C ARG A 558 -8.83 1.68 1.92
N ASN A 559 -8.53 0.56 2.59
CA ASN A 559 -9.17 -0.73 2.35
C ASN A 559 -10.20 -1.04 3.45
N ASN A 560 -11.27 -1.74 3.08
CA ASN A 560 -12.27 -2.26 4.03
C ASN A 560 -12.52 -3.75 3.79
N ARG A 561 -13.16 -4.40 4.76
CA ARG A 561 -13.44 -5.85 4.75
C ARG A 561 -14.39 -6.29 3.63
N ARG A 562 -15.21 -5.38 3.11
CA ARG A 562 -16.17 -5.67 2.03
C ARG A 562 -15.48 -5.74 0.66
N ASN A 563 -14.49 -4.89 0.44
CA ASN A 563 -13.82 -4.75 -0.85
C ASN A 563 -12.65 -5.71 -1.00
N ILE A 564 -12.07 -6.15 0.11
CA ILE A 564 -11.09 -7.25 0.09
C ILE A 564 -11.86 -8.58 0.09
N ASN A 565 -11.52 -9.48 -0.83
CA ASN A 565 -12.17 -10.80 -0.95
C ASN A 565 -11.71 -11.77 0.16
N ILE A 566 -11.90 -11.37 1.43
CA ILE A 566 -11.50 -12.12 2.62
C ILE A 566 -12.77 -12.49 3.38
N LYS A 567 -13.10 -13.78 3.37
CA LYS A 567 -14.19 -14.31 4.18
C LYS A 567 -13.73 -14.43 5.64
N TRP A 568 -14.42 -13.72 6.53
CA TRP A 568 -14.22 -13.86 7.96
C TRP A 568 -15.10 -15.00 8.50
N PRO A 569 -14.56 -15.83 9.40
CA PRO A 569 -15.35 -16.86 10.07
C PRO A 569 -16.31 -16.24 11.08
N ASP A 570 -17.41 -16.94 11.39
CA ASP A 570 -18.34 -16.49 12.41
C ASP A 570 -17.76 -16.68 13.81
N LYS A 571 -18.16 -15.81 14.74
CA LYS A 571 -17.82 -15.90 16.16
C LYS A 571 -19.03 -16.44 16.94
N ARG A 572 -18.86 -17.54 17.67
CA ARG A 572 -19.92 -18.14 18.52
C ARG A 572 -19.53 -18.04 19.98
N PHE A 573 -20.28 -17.26 20.74
CA PHE A 573 -20.00 -17.02 22.16
C PHE A 573 -20.86 -17.91 23.05
N LYS A 574 -20.25 -18.49 24.08
CA LYS A 574 -20.88 -19.33 25.09
C LYS A 574 -20.42 -18.89 26.46
N ASN A 575 -21.26 -18.10 27.13
CA ASN A 575 -21.00 -17.60 28.48
C ASN A 575 -21.56 -18.62 29.49
N GLU A 576 -20.67 -19.25 30.26
CA GLU A 576 -20.97 -20.32 31.19
C GLU A 576 -20.84 -19.79 32.62
N ILE A 577 -21.97 -19.34 33.18
CA ILE A 577 -22.07 -18.90 34.57
C ILE A 577 -22.23 -20.14 35.44
N CYS A 578 -21.15 -20.54 36.09
CA CYS A 578 -21.10 -21.75 36.91
C CYS A 578 -21.61 -21.44 38.32
N PRO A 579 -22.56 -22.23 38.88
CA PRO A 579 -22.93 -22.09 40.28
C PRO A 579 -21.70 -22.33 41.17
N THR A 580 -21.63 -21.73 42.34
CA THR A 580 -20.54 -21.94 43.30
C THR A 580 -20.92 -23.00 44.32
N PHE A 581 -19.96 -23.82 44.76
CA PHE A 581 -20.19 -24.65 45.94
C PHE A 581 -20.29 -23.76 47.18
N PRO A 582 -21.05 -24.16 48.22
CA PRO A 582 -21.18 -23.38 49.46
C PRO A 582 -19.84 -23.00 50.09
N GLU A 583 -18.87 -23.91 50.05
CA GLU A 583 -17.52 -23.68 50.59
C GLU A 583 -16.73 -22.66 49.75
N GLU A 584 -16.87 -22.68 48.42
CA GLU A 584 -16.26 -21.69 47.52
C GLU A 584 -16.87 -20.29 47.73
N ALA A 585 -18.20 -20.21 47.81
CA ALA A 585 -18.91 -18.97 48.06
C ALA A 585 -18.52 -18.38 49.42
N LYS A 586 -18.46 -19.21 50.47
CA LYS A 586 -18.03 -18.80 51.80
C LYS A 586 -16.60 -18.27 51.81
N MET A 587 -15.66 -18.98 51.15
CA MET A 587 -14.28 -18.52 51.04
C MET A 587 -14.21 -17.18 50.30
N TYR A 588 -14.91 -17.04 49.17
CA TYR A 588 -14.94 -15.79 48.40
C TYR A 588 -15.43 -14.61 49.26
N GLN A 589 -16.51 -14.81 50.00
CA GLN A 589 -17.08 -13.79 50.87
C GLN A 589 -16.10 -13.40 51.99
N GLN A 590 -15.52 -14.39 52.69
CA GLN A 590 -14.58 -14.13 53.79
C GLN A 590 -13.31 -13.39 53.32
N VAL A 591 -12.76 -13.75 52.15
CA VAL A 591 -11.61 -13.04 51.57
C VAL A 591 -11.99 -11.61 51.18
N SER A 592 -13.17 -11.44 50.57
CA SER A 592 -13.66 -10.11 50.16
C SER A 592 -13.88 -9.19 51.36
N ASP A 593 -14.54 -9.70 52.41
CA ASP A 593 -14.81 -8.95 53.65
C ASP A 593 -13.51 -8.60 54.36
N MET A 594 -12.57 -9.55 54.47
CA MET A 594 -11.25 -9.29 55.06
C MET A 594 -10.52 -8.14 54.37
N ILE A 595 -10.54 -8.10 53.03
CA ILE A 595 -9.84 -7.07 52.27
C ILE A 595 -10.55 -5.72 52.39
N ARG A 596 -11.89 -5.66 52.26
CA ARG A 596 -12.67 -4.41 52.34
C ARG A 596 -12.59 -3.73 53.72
N HIS A 597 -12.42 -4.50 54.80
CA HIS A 597 -12.36 -3.99 56.17
C HIS A 597 -10.92 -3.86 56.71
N SER A 598 -9.90 -4.10 55.89
CA SER A 598 -8.50 -4.00 56.33
C SER A 598 -8.07 -2.52 56.51
N SER A 599 -7.55 -2.20 57.70
CA SER A 599 -7.02 -0.85 58.06
C SER A 599 -5.54 -0.64 57.67
N ILE A 600 -4.91 -1.58 56.96
CA ILE A 600 -3.47 -1.55 56.70
C ILE A 600 -3.16 -0.51 55.61
N ALA A 601 -2.21 0.39 55.85
CA ALA A 601 -2.00 1.63 55.07
C ALA A 601 -1.22 1.47 53.73
N ASN A 602 -0.66 0.30 53.40
CA ASN A 602 0.02 0.05 52.12
C ASN A 602 -0.07 -1.39 51.51
N PRO A 603 -1.22 -2.11 51.55
CA PRO A 603 -1.40 -3.46 50.98
C PRO A 603 -2.13 -3.50 49.63
N GLN A 604 -2.53 -2.35 49.06
CA GLN A 604 -3.48 -2.29 47.93
C GLN A 604 -3.07 -3.18 46.75
N TYR A 605 -1.79 -3.16 46.36
CA TYR A 605 -1.28 -4.01 45.29
C TYR A 605 -1.36 -5.52 45.64
N ARG A 606 -1.03 -5.90 46.87
CA ARG A 606 -1.07 -7.31 47.32
C ARG A 606 -2.50 -7.84 47.38
N PHE A 607 -3.43 -7.01 47.85
CA PHE A 607 -4.84 -7.38 47.87
C PHE A 607 -5.44 -7.45 46.47
N ARG A 608 -5.10 -6.50 45.59
CA ARG A 608 -5.49 -6.56 44.17
C ARG A 608 -5.07 -7.89 43.53
N GLN A 609 -3.82 -8.30 43.72
CA GLN A 609 -3.36 -9.61 43.24
C GLN A 609 -4.13 -10.78 43.87
N LEU A 610 -4.40 -10.73 45.19
CA LEU A 610 -5.16 -11.78 45.86
C LEU A 610 -6.59 -11.92 45.32
N VAL A 611 -7.27 -10.81 45.01
CA VAL A 611 -8.62 -10.84 44.40
C VAL A 611 -8.57 -11.37 42.97
N GLN A 612 -7.53 -11.03 42.18
CA GLN A 612 -7.33 -11.63 40.85
C GLN A 612 -7.08 -13.14 40.93
N GLU A 613 -6.29 -13.60 41.90
CA GLU A 613 -6.05 -15.03 42.14
C GLU A 613 -7.33 -15.75 42.61
N LEU A 614 -8.14 -15.10 43.44
CA LEU A 614 -9.45 -15.60 43.88
C LEU A 614 -10.44 -15.74 42.73
N ASN A 615 -10.41 -14.80 41.79
CA ASN A 615 -11.14 -14.89 40.53
C ASN A 615 -10.63 -16.07 39.67
N SER A 616 -9.38 -16.50 39.84
CA SER A 616 -8.84 -17.67 39.13
C SER A 616 -9.25 -19.00 39.76
N SER A 617 -8.88 -19.22 41.02
CA SER A 617 -9.34 -20.37 41.79
C SER A 617 -9.13 -20.17 43.29
N PRO A 618 -9.93 -20.83 44.15
CA PRO A 618 -9.70 -20.84 45.60
C PRO A 618 -8.26 -21.20 45.98
N GLN A 619 -7.64 -22.11 45.24
CA GLN A 619 -6.29 -22.62 45.53
C GLN A 619 -5.20 -21.64 45.12
N ALA A 620 -5.41 -20.89 44.03
CA ALA A 620 -4.53 -19.79 43.66
C ALA A 620 -4.57 -18.67 44.70
N ALA A 621 -5.76 -18.28 45.17
CA ALA A 621 -5.90 -17.32 46.27
C ALA A 621 -5.20 -17.81 47.54
N TYR A 622 -5.38 -19.08 47.91
CA TYR A 622 -4.70 -19.65 49.07
C TYR A 622 -3.18 -19.61 48.94
N ALA A 623 -2.64 -20.06 47.80
CA ALA A 623 -1.20 -20.07 47.55
C ALA A 623 -0.59 -18.66 47.61
N ARG A 624 -1.28 -17.65 47.07
CA ARG A 624 -0.83 -16.24 47.08
C ARG A 624 -0.95 -15.60 48.47
N GLY A 625 -2.08 -15.85 49.15
CA GLY A 625 -2.51 -15.19 50.37
C GLY A 625 -2.27 -15.96 51.66
N GLN A 626 -1.57 -17.11 51.62
CA GLN A 626 -1.50 -18.09 52.70
C GLN A 626 -1.35 -17.49 54.11
N ARG A 627 -0.39 -16.58 54.30
CA ARG A 627 -0.16 -15.94 55.62
C ARG A 627 -1.37 -15.11 56.08
N LEU A 628 -1.90 -14.26 55.20
CA LEU A 628 -3.05 -13.38 55.50
C LEU A 628 -4.31 -14.20 55.76
N LEU A 629 -4.56 -15.21 54.91
CA LEU A 629 -5.73 -16.07 55.01
C LEU A 629 -5.69 -16.95 56.26
N ASN A 630 -4.52 -17.46 56.62
CA ASN A 630 -4.34 -18.20 57.88
C ASN A 630 -4.56 -17.28 59.10
N MET A 631 -4.05 -16.03 59.08
CA MET A 631 -4.30 -15.06 60.15
C MET A 631 -5.80 -14.72 60.30
N ALA A 632 -6.52 -14.65 59.18
CA ALA A 632 -7.95 -14.37 59.14
C ALA A 632 -8.84 -15.64 59.29
N ASN A 633 -8.25 -16.82 59.56
CA ASN A 633 -8.96 -18.09 59.67
C ASN A 633 -9.88 -18.42 58.49
N VAL A 634 -9.47 -18.05 57.26
CA VAL A 634 -10.21 -18.39 56.04
C VAL A 634 -9.92 -19.85 55.67
N PRO A 635 -10.95 -20.71 55.50
CA PRO A 635 -10.80 -22.12 55.22
C PRO A 635 -10.28 -22.36 53.79
N ILE A 636 -9.48 -23.41 53.62
CA ILE A 636 -9.00 -23.87 52.31
C ILE A 636 -10.09 -24.71 51.64
N VAL A 637 -10.42 -24.41 50.39
CA VAL A 637 -11.35 -25.23 49.61
C VAL A 637 -10.59 -26.34 48.86
N PRO A 638 -10.96 -27.63 49.05
CA PRO A 638 -10.33 -28.76 48.37
C PRO A 638 -10.38 -28.69 46.83
N LEU A 639 -9.30 -29.16 46.18
CA LEU A 639 -9.10 -29.11 44.72
C LEU A 639 -10.18 -29.81 43.88
N GLU A 640 -10.90 -30.79 44.43
CA GLU A 640 -11.91 -31.57 43.68
C GLU A 640 -13.29 -30.90 43.62
N LYS A 641 -13.52 -29.85 44.43
CA LYS A 641 -14.79 -29.12 44.52
C LYS A 641 -14.71 -27.77 43.82
N ASN A 642 -14.42 -27.77 42.51
CA ASN A 642 -14.42 -26.55 41.70
C ASN A 642 -15.39 -26.69 40.52
N THR A 643 -16.49 -25.96 40.56
CA THR A 643 -17.57 -26.07 39.55
C THR A 643 -17.13 -25.63 38.16
N ARG A 644 -16.29 -24.59 38.06
CA ARG A 644 -15.72 -24.15 36.78
C ARG A 644 -14.80 -25.20 36.17
N ALA A 645 -14.01 -25.90 36.98
CA ALA A 645 -13.16 -26.99 36.50
C ALA A 645 -14.00 -28.15 35.96
N LEU A 646 -15.09 -28.52 36.64
CA LEU A 646 -16.04 -29.52 36.14
C LEU A 646 -16.64 -29.11 34.79
N LYS A 647 -17.07 -27.85 34.67
CA LYS A 647 -17.63 -27.32 33.41
C LYS A 647 -16.59 -27.30 32.29
N LEU A 648 -15.34 -26.93 32.59
CA LEU A 648 -14.23 -27.00 31.63
C LEU A 648 -14.04 -28.42 31.09
N LEU A 649 -14.04 -29.43 31.97
CA LEU A 649 -13.89 -30.83 31.58
C LEU A 649 -15.08 -31.33 30.74
N GLU A 650 -16.30 -30.91 31.07
CA GLU A 650 -17.50 -31.17 30.27
C GLU A 650 -17.35 -30.62 28.84
N ILE A 651 -16.93 -29.35 28.71
CA ILE A 651 -16.70 -28.71 27.41
C ILE A 651 -15.62 -29.45 26.62
N ILE A 652 -14.47 -29.72 27.24
CA ILE A 652 -13.32 -30.40 26.61
C ILE A 652 -13.69 -31.81 26.14
N ARG A 653 -14.55 -32.53 26.88
CA ARG A 653 -15.04 -33.86 26.48
C ARG A 653 -15.84 -33.81 25.19
N ASN A 654 -16.62 -32.76 24.99
CA ASN A 654 -17.50 -32.60 23.84
C ASN A 654 -16.81 -31.97 22.62
N VAL A 655 -15.74 -31.19 22.83
CA VAL A 655 -14.98 -30.55 21.75
C VAL A 655 -13.96 -31.52 21.15
N ARG A 656 -14.12 -31.84 19.87
CA ARG A 656 -13.22 -32.76 19.13
C ARG A 656 -12.02 -32.08 18.47
N ASP A 657 -12.05 -30.75 18.34
CA ASP A 657 -10.94 -29.96 17.78
C ASP A 657 -9.84 -29.68 18.80
N ARG A 658 -8.75 -29.05 18.32
CA ARG A 658 -7.73 -28.46 19.19
C ARG A 658 -8.34 -27.31 20.00
N VAL A 659 -8.01 -27.23 21.28
CA VAL A 659 -8.58 -26.25 22.22
C VAL A 659 -7.47 -25.39 22.83
N LEU A 660 -7.68 -24.08 22.87
CA LEU A 660 -6.85 -23.16 23.62
C LEU A 660 -7.56 -22.79 24.93
N VAL A 661 -6.92 -23.02 26.08
CA VAL A 661 -7.47 -22.69 27.39
C VAL A 661 -6.59 -21.64 28.05
N PHE A 662 -7.18 -20.52 28.46
CA PHE A 662 -6.50 -19.46 29.21
C PHE A 662 -6.94 -19.46 30.66
N THR A 663 -5.97 -19.32 31.56
CA THR A 663 -6.17 -19.04 32.98
C THR A 663 -5.21 -17.95 33.44
N TYR A 664 -5.56 -17.20 34.48
CA TYR A 664 -4.67 -16.18 35.01
C TYR A 664 -3.47 -16.82 35.75
N SER A 665 -3.77 -17.76 36.65
CA SER A 665 -2.81 -18.29 37.62
C SER A 665 -2.02 -19.51 37.12
N SER A 666 -0.72 -19.55 37.42
CA SER A 666 0.10 -20.77 37.27
C SER A 666 -0.33 -21.91 38.21
N VAL A 667 -0.82 -21.59 39.41
CA VAL A 667 -1.38 -22.59 40.35
C VAL A 667 -2.63 -23.26 39.77
N THR A 668 -3.61 -22.47 39.32
CA THR A 668 -4.76 -22.95 38.56
C THR A 668 -4.36 -23.74 37.31
N GLN A 669 -3.37 -23.28 36.54
CA GLN A 669 -2.86 -24.00 35.36
C GLN A 669 -2.40 -25.43 35.72
N ASN A 670 -1.58 -25.59 36.76
CA ASN A 670 -1.08 -26.89 37.19
C ASN A 670 -2.21 -27.80 37.70
N PHE A 671 -3.17 -27.23 38.42
CA PHE A 671 -4.36 -27.96 38.87
C PHE A 671 -5.19 -28.48 37.69
N LEU A 672 -5.54 -27.61 36.75
CA LEU A 672 -6.31 -27.98 35.56
C LEU A 672 -5.55 -29.00 34.70
N ALA A 673 -4.22 -28.90 34.64
CA ALA A 673 -3.39 -29.87 33.93
C ALA A 673 -3.55 -31.30 34.47
N GLY A 674 -3.56 -31.46 35.80
CA GLY A 674 -3.82 -32.76 36.43
C GLY A 674 -5.22 -33.29 36.12
N ALA A 675 -6.23 -32.43 36.15
CA ALA A 675 -7.61 -32.78 35.82
C ALA A 675 -7.78 -33.21 34.35
N ILE A 676 -7.19 -32.46 33.42
CA ILE A 676 -7.26 -32.73 31.97
C ILE A 676 -6.51 -34.01 31.61
N ARG A 677 -5.34 -34.28 32.21
CA ARG A 677 -4.59 -35.52 31.99
C ARG A 677 -5.38 -36.76 32.38
N ARG A 678 -6.14 -36.70 33.49
CA ARG A 678 -7.05 -37.78 33.92
C ARG A 678 -8.19 -38.05 32.93
N LEU A 679 -8.58 -37.05 32.13
CA LEU A 679 -9.56 -37.20 31.06
C LEU A 679 -8.99 -37.91 29.82
N GLY A 680 -7.67 -38.17 29.77
CA GLY A 680 -6.99 -38.84 28.66
C GLY A 680 -6.80 -37.96 27.43
N ARG A 681 -6.94 -36.64 27.54
CA ARG A 681 -6.72 -35.71 26.42
C ARG A 681 -5.25 -35.30 26.34
N PRO A 682 -4.66 -35.26 25.13
CA PRO A 682 -3.33 -34.72 24.94
C PRO A 682 -3.27 -33.26 25.40
N LEU A 683 -2.34 -32.95 26.31
CA LEU A 683 -2.21 -31.64 26.94
C LEU A 683 -0.79 -31.11 26.76
N VAL A 684 -0.70 -29.87 26.31
CA VAL A 684 0.53 -29.10 26.22
C VAL A 684 0.41 -27.89 27.15
N LEU A 685 1.39 -27.70 28.03
CA LEU A 685 1.47 -26.52 28.88
C LEU A 685 2.20 -25.41 28.15
N TYR A 686 1.57 -24.25 28.06
CA TYR A 686 2.17 -23.04 27.53
C TYR A 686 2.64 -22.20 28.72
N THR A 687 3.92 -22.34 29.06
CA THR A 687 4.58 -21.63 30.18
C THR A 687 6.09 -21.56 29.93
N GLY A 688 6.78 -20.74 30.71
CA GLY A 688 8.24 -20.68 30.71
C GLY A 688 8.87 -19.67 29.75
N ASP A 689 10.15 -19.87 29.43
CA ASP A 689 10.92 -18.95 28.59
C ASP A 689 10.52 -18.99 27.10
N LYS A 690 11.15 -18.12 26.28
CA LYS A 690 10.87 -18.02 24.83
C LYS A 690 11.06 -19.36 24.09
N HIS A 691 12.03 -20.17 24.48
CA HIS A 691 12.32 -21.46 23.85
C HIS A 691 11.29 -22.52 24.25
N GLN A 692 10.91 -22.55 25.53
CA GLN A 692 9.86 -23.43 26.06
C GLN A 692 8.52 -23.14 25.40
N LYS A 693 8.14 -21.85 25.30
CA LYS A 693 6.95 -21.41 24.56
C LYS A 693 6.99 -21.84 23.09
N ALA A 694 8.11 -21.67 22.39
CA ALA A 694 8.24 -22.10 20.99
C ALA A 694 8.12 -23.61 20.82
N ARG A 695 8.66 -24.41 21.76
CA ARG A 695 8.47 -25.87 21.77
C ARG A 695 7.00 -26.22 22.00
N ALA A 696 6.34 -25.62 22.99
CA ALA A 696 4.93 -25.86 23.27
C ALA A 696 4.01 -25.58 22.05
N VAL A 697 4.26 -24.51 21.29
CA VAL A 697 3.50 -24.25 20.05
C VAL A 697 3.73 -25.34 19.00
N ARG A 698 4.98 -25.81 18.82
CA ARG A 698 5.28 -26.91 17.89
C ARG A 698 4.60 -28.20 18.32
N ASP A 699 4.72 -28.57 19.59
CA ASP A 699 4.11 -29.78 20.15
C ASP A 699 2.58 -29.73 19.99
N PHE A 700 1.96 -28.59 20.28
CA PHE A 700 0.52 -28.40 20.10
C PHE A 700 0.09 -28.52 18.64
N THR A 701 0.84 -27.93 17.72
CA THR A 701 0.58 -28.04 16.27
C THR A 701 0.62 -29.50 15.81
N GLN A 702 1.58 -30.27 16.33
CA GLN A 702 1.75 -31.69 16.00
C GLN A 702 0.80 -32.62 16.77
N THR A 703 0.00 -32.11 17.70
CA THR A 703 -0.91 -32.91 18.53
C THR A 703 -2.36 -32.72 18.09
N PRO A 704 -2.94 -33.66 17.30
CA PRO A 704 -4.36 -33.62 16.96
C PRO A 704 -5.23 -33.64 18.22
N LYS A 705 -6.29 -32.84 18.24
CA LYS A 705 -7.21 -32.71 19.39
C LYS A 705 -6.52 -32.29 20.70
N GLY A 706 -5.29 -31.78 20.62
CA GLY A 706 -4.53 -31.31 21.76
C GLY A 706 -5.19 -30.13 22.45
N ILE A 707 -4.86 -29.96 23.73
CA ILE A 707 -5.25 -28.80 24.53
C ILE A 707 -3.98 -28.02 24.83
N LEU A 708 -3.94 -26.74 24.44
CA LEU A 708 -2.90 -25.81 24.86
C LEU A 708 -3.43 -25.04 26.06
N LEU A 709 -2.86 -25.29 27.24
CA LEU A 709 -3.25 -24.62 28.47
C LEU A 709 -2.23 -23.53 28.80
N ALA A 710 -2.65 -22.27 28.75
CA ALA A 710 -1.82 -21.09 28.91
C ALA A 710 -2.17 -20.32 30.19
N ASN A 711 -1.15 -19.81 30.88
CA ASN A 711 -1.32 -18.80 31.93
C ASN A 711 -1.19 -17.37 31.35
N GLU A 712 -1.47 -16.34 32.15
CA GLU A 712 -1.44 -14.94 31.69
C GLU A 712 -0.07 -14.57 31.08
N THR A 713 1.02 -14.89 31.80
CA THR A 713 2.40 -14.62 31.40
C THR A 713 2.85 -15.34 30.12
N ALA A 714 2.14 -16.41 29.75
CA ALA A 714 2.47 -17.17 28.56
C ALA A 714 1.81 -16.60 27.31
N SER A 715 0.69 -15.92 27.45
CA SER A 715 -0.31 -15.62 26.40
C SER A 715 0.10 -14.67 25.26
N GLU A 716 1.36 -14.23 25.19
CA GLU A 716 1.81 -13.17 24.28
C GLU A 716 2.23 -13.60 22.86
N GLY A 717 2.09 -12.66 21.91
CA GLY A 717 2.67 -12.63 20.56
C GLY A 717 2.28 -13.65 19.47
N ARG A 718 1.83 -14.87 19.79
CA ARG A 718 1.82 -15.99 18.80
C ARG A 718 0.53 -16.15 17.98
N ASN A 719 0.68 -16.66 16.75
CA ASN A 719 -0.43 -17.08 15.89
C ASN A 719 -0.82 -18.52 16.24
N LEU A 720 -2.08 -18.75 16.60
CA LEU A 720 -2.64 -20.05 16.98
C LEU A 720 -3.89 -20.40 16.15
N GLN A 721 -4.02 -19.89 14.93
CA GLN A 721 -5.15 -20.15 14.01
C GLN A 721 -5.39 -21.64 13.70
N ILE A 722 -4.45 -22.52 14.06
CA ILE A 722 -4.59 -23.97 13.94
C ILE A 722 -5.68 -24.56 14.85
N CYS A 723 -6.15 -23.81 15.85
CA CYS A 723 -7.39 -24.08 16.59
C CYS A 723 -8.44 -23.02 16.29
N ASN A 724 -9.69 -23.34 16.57
CA ASN A 724 -10.86 -22.46 16.41
C ASN A 724 -11.74 -22.46 17.68
N VAL A 725 -11.27 -23.05 18.77
CA VAL A 725 -11.96 -23.06 20.06
C VAL A 725 -11.06 -22.45 21.12
N VAL A 726 -11.55 -21.41 21.78
CA VAL A 726 -10.89 -20.76 22.92
C VAL A 726 -11.79 -20.86 24.15
N ILE A 727 -11.18 -21.17 25.29
CA ILE A 727 -11.84 -21.23 26.59
C ILE A 727 -11.11 -20.27 27.53
N ASN A 728 -11.78 -19.19 27.91
CA ASN A 728 -11.35 -18.30 28.97
C ASN A 728 -11.87 -18.89 30.29
N TYR A 729 -10.99 -19.55 31.04
CA TYR A 729 -11.33 -20.13 32.35
C TYR A 729 -11.63 -19.02 33.38
N ASP A 730 -10.92 -17.90 33.24
CA ASP A 730 -11.02 -16.72 34.09
C ASP A 730 -11.29 -15.48 33.25
N ILE A 731 -12.16 -14.60 33.74
CA ILE A 731 -12.47 -13.30 33.12
C ILE A 731 -11.49 -12.25 33.65
N PRO A 732 -10.65 -11.66 32.78
CA PRO A 732 -9.73 -10.62 33.19
C PRO A 732 -10.47 -9.33 33.56
N TRP A 733 -9.82 -8.48 34.34
CA TRP A 733 -10.39 -7.20 34.74
C TRP A 733 -10.40 -6.20 33.59
N ASN A 734 -9.37 -6.24 32.73
CA ASN A 734 -9.30 -5.45 31.52
C ASN A 734 -9.81 -6.26 30.31
N PRO A 735 -10.87 -5.82 29.61
CA PRO A 735 -11.42 -6.55 28.48
C PRO A 735 -10.47 -6.62 27.27
N ILE A 736 -9.46 -5.74 27.18
CA ILE A 736 -8.39 -5.84 26.15
C ILE A 736 -7.70 -7.20 26.21
N GLN A 737 -7.53 -7.78 27.41
CA GLN A 737 -6.92 -9.11 27.56
C GLN A 737 -7.78 -10.20 26.90
N LEU A 738 -9.12 -10.13 26.98
CA LEU A 738 -10.01 -11.08 26.27
C LEU A 738 -9.89 -10.92 24.75
N GLU A 739 -9.83 -9.69 24.27
CA GLU A 739 -9.66 -9.38 22.86
C GLU A 739 -8.31 -9.87 22.32
N GLN A 740 -7.22 -9.67 23.07
CA GLN A 740 -5.90 -10.20 22.71
C GLN A 740 -5.87 -11.73 22.67
N ARG A 741 -6.53 -12.39 23.64
CA ARG A 741 -6.69 -13.85 23.67
C ARG A 741 -7.47 -14.35 22.45
N LEU A 742 -8.61 -13.72 22.12
CA LEU A 742 -9.38 -14.02 20.91
C LEU A 742 -8.56 -13.77 19.65
N GLY A 743 -7.81 -12.67 19.63
CA GLY A 743 -6.90 -12.29 18.58
C GLY A 743 -5.79 -13.30 18.33
N ARG A 744 -5.55 -14.31 19.17
CA ARG A 744 -4.61 -15.42 18.85
C ARG A 744 -5.14 -16.37 17.78
N ILE A 745 -6.46 -16.46 17.65
CA ILE A 745 -7.18 -17.42 16.80
C ILE A 745 -8.00 -16.71 15.72
N TYR A 746 -8.63 -15.58 16.06
CA TYR A 746 -9.46 -14.80 15.16
C TYR A 746 -8.63 -13.73 14.43
N ARG A 747 -8.00 -14.15 13.34
CA ARG A 747 -7.19 -13.30 12.44
C ARG A 747 -7.46 -13.67 10.99
N ILE A 748 -7.06 -12.79 10.07
CA ILE A 748 -7.06 -13.05 8.63
C ILE A 748 -6.34 -14.38 8.35
N GLY A 749 -6.96 -15.26 7.57
CA GLY A 749 -6.49 -16.61 7.28
C GLY A 749 -7.20 -17.71 8.07
N GLN A 750 -7.96 -17.37 9.12
CA GLN A 750 -8.80 -18.34 9.82
C GLN A 750 -9.99 -18.76 8.94
N GLN A 751 -10.10 -20.05 8.64
CA GLN A 751 -11.13 -20.59 7.75
C GLN A 751 -12.31 -21.24 8.48
N ARG A 752 -12.21 -21.41 9.81
CA ARG A 752 -13.23 -22.08 10.63
C ARG A 752 -13.87 -21.11 11.61
N ASP A 753 -15.17 -21.26 11.80
CA ASP A 753 -15.92 -20.56 12.84
C ASP A 753 -15.24 -20.70 14.19
N VAL A 754 -15.08 -19.57 14.88
CA VAL A 754 -14.41 -19.51 16.17
C VAL A 754 -15.46 -19.61 17.27
N THR A 755 -15.30 -20.58 18.16
CA THR A 755 -16.13 -20.73 19.36
C THR A 755 -15.39 -20.24 20.59
N ILE A 756 -15.98 -19.29 21.31
CA ILE A 756 -15.44 -18.67 22.51
C ILE A 756 -16.28 -19.14 23.70
N TYR A 757 -15.66 -19.86 24.63
CA TYR A 757 -16.25 -20.19 25.92
C TYR A 757 -15.70 -19.25 26.99
N ASN A 758 -16.58 -18.57 27.71
CA ASN A 758 -16.22 -17.70 28.84
C ASN A 758 -16.79 -18.30 30.11
N LEU A 759 -15.92 -18.77 31.02
CA LEU A 759 -16.34 -19.38 32.27
C LEU A 759 -16.22 -18.34 33.39
N THR A 760 -17.22 -18.33 34.27
CA THR A 760 -17.20 -17.50 35.48
C THR A 760 -17.99 -18.16 36.59
N SER A 761 -17.72 -17.78 37.84
CA SER A 761 -18.45 -18.26 39.01
C SER A 761 -19.55 -17.27 39.36
N ALA A 762 -20.78 -17.76 39.56
CA ALA A 762 -21.94 -16.94 39.91
C ALA A 762 -21.67 -16.08 41.16
N GLY A 763 -22.13 -14.83 41.13
CA GLY A 763 -21.98 -13.88 42.24
C GLY A 763 -20.56 -13.34 42.49
N THR A 764 -19.60 -13.58 41.58
CA THR A 764 -18.23 -13.05 41.71
C THR A 764 -18.00 -11.80 40.85
N LEU A 765 -16.90 -11.08 41.11
CA LEU A 765 -16.47 -9.95 40.27
C LEU A 765 -16.37 -10.37 38.78
N GLY A 766 -15.78 -11.53 38.48
CA GLY A 766 -15.68 -12.04 37.12
C GLY A 766 -17.02 -12.24 36.43
N HIS A 767 -18.08 -12.57 37.17
CA HIS A 767 -19.44 -12.70 36.62
C HIS A 767 -19.99 -11.34 36.18
N TYR A 768 -19.91 -10.34 37.05
CA TYR A 768 -20.40 -8.99 36.74
C TYR A 768 -19.59 -8.32 35.61
N LEU A 769 -18.28 -8.56 35.56
CA LEU A 769 -17.45 -8.13 34.45
C LEU A 769 -17.85 -8.79 33.13
N LEU A 770 -18.11 -10.10 33.14
CA LEU A 770 -18.55 -10.81 31.94
C LEU A 770 -19.87 -10.25 31.40
N GLU A 771 -20.87 -10.03 32.28
CA GLU A 771 -22.14 -9.43 31.90
C GLU A 771 -21.97 -8.02 31.32
N MET A 772 -21.12 -7.19 31.94
CA MET A 772 -20.78 -5.86 31.43
C MET A 772 -20.18 -5.95 30.02
N PHE A 773 -19.19 -6.82 29.83
CA PHE A 773 -18.49 -7.01 28.57
C PHE A 773 -19.39 -7.55 27.46
N THR A 774 -20.27 -8.51 27.76
CA THR A 774 -21.09 -9.20 26.76
C THR A 774 -22.40 -8.48 26.47
N ASN A 775 -23.08 -7.98 27.50
CA ASN A 775 -24.46 -7.51 27.37
C ASN A 775 -24.54 -6.00 27.16
N GLN A 776 -23.65 -5.25 27.82
CA GLN A 776 -23.67 -3.78 27.78
C GLN A 776 -22.72 -3.27 26.69
N ILE A 777 -21.43 -3.59 26.79
CA ILE A 777 -20.43 -3.13 25.81
C ILE A 777 -20.57 -3.92 24.49
N LYS A 778 -21.11 -5.14 24.54
CA LYS A 778 -21.14 -6.07 23.40
C LYS A 778 -19.76 -6.17 22.75
N MET A 779 -18.71 -6.27 23.59
CA MET A 779 -17.32 -6.15 23.15
C MET A 779 -16.95 -7.17 22.07
N PHE A 780 -17.68 -8.28 22.05
CA PHE A 780 -17.48 -9.40 21.16
C PHE A 780 -18.06 -9.20 19.76
N ASP A 781 -18.97 -8.24 19.58
CA ASP A 781 -19.43 -7.78 18.28
C ASP A 781 -18.44 -6.81 17.63
N LEU A 782 -17.60 -6.16 18.47
CA LEU A 782 -16.57 -5.25 17.99
C LEU A 782 -15.50 -5.98 17.16
N VAL A 783 -14.87 -5.21 16.29
CA VAL A 783 -13.69 -5.64 15.58
C VAL A 783 -12.48 -5.55 16.50
N VAL A 784 -11.61 -6.58 16.45
CA VAL A 784 -10.34 -6.62 17.21
C VAL A 784 -9.55 -5.31 17.02
N GLY A 785 -9.34 -4.55 18.10
CA GLY A 785 -8.64 -3.26 18.17
C GLY A 785 -9.55 -2.04 18.31
N GLU A 786 -10.88 -2.19 18.17
CA GLU A 786 -11.83 -1.08 18.39
C GLU A 786 -12.05 -0.79 19.88
N LEU A 787 -11.91 -1.81 20.73
CA LEU A 787 -12.14 -1.67 22.16
C LEU A 787 -11.10 -0.78 22.83
N ASP A 788 -9.82 -0.87 22.44
CA ASP A 788 -8.76 0.05 22.89
C ASP A 788 -9.19 1.52 22.69
N MET A 789 -9.77 1.81 21.52
CA MET A 789 -10.21 3.17 21.18
C MET A 789 -11.39 3.63 22.02
N VAL A 790 -12.26 2.73 22.46
CA VAL A 790 -13.40 3.01 23.33
C VAL A 790 -12.93 3.25 24.77
N LEU A 791 -12.02 2.41 25.26
CA LEU A 791 -11.50 2.50 26.62
C LEU A 791 -10.68 3.77 26.83
N ASP A 792 -9.83 4.13 25.88
CA ASP A 792 -9.04 5.35 25.98
C ASP A 792 -9.90 6.64 26.00
N GLN A 793 -11.17 6.61 25.57
CA GLN A 793 -12.06 7.78 25.73
C GLN A 793 -12.42 8.05 27.19
N LEU A 794 -12.27 7.04 28.05
CA LEU A 794 -12.64 7.09 29.46
C LEU A 794 -11.43 7.17 30.39
N GLU A 795 -10.22 6.95 29.86
CA GLU A 795 -8.95 7.06 30.57
C GLU A 795 -8.46 8.52 30.56
N GLU A 796 -8.92 9.31 31.53
CA GLU A 796 -8.43 10.67 31.77
C GLU A 796 -7.44 10.76 32.96
N GLU A 797 -7.45 9.85 33.95
CA GLU A 797 -6.49 9.90 35.08
C GLU A 797 -5.96 8.55 35.63
N THR A 798 -6.64 7.41 35.46
CA THR A 798 -6.23 6.10 36.02
C THR A 798 -6.52 4.94 35.06
N ASP A 799 -5.65 3.93 35.02
CA ASP A 799 -5.84 2.74 34.18
C ASP A 799 -7.14 1.99 34.52
N PHE A 800 -7.78 1.37 33.51
CA PHE A 800 -9.05 0.66 33.65
C PHE A 800 -9.08 -0.32 34.83
N GLU A 801 -7.96 -1.00 35.05
CA GLU A 801 -7.83 -2.11 35.96
C GLU A 801 -7.73 -1.60 37.43
N SER A 802 -7.13 -0.42 37.64
CA SER A 802 -7.21 0.35 38.89
C SER A 802 -8.62 0.88 39.17
N ARG A 803 -9.39 1.25 38.15
CA ARG A 803 -10.78 1.67 38.34
C ARG A 803 -11.71 0.53 38.77
N ILE A 804 -11.50 -0.67 38.21
CA ILE A 804 -12.19 -1.88 38.69
C ILE A 804 -11.83 -2.16 40.15
N TRP A 805 -10.56 -1.98 40.52
CA TRP A 805 -10.12 -2.11 41.92
C TRP A 805 -10.86 -1.13 42.84
N GLU A 806 -10.95 0.15 42.49
CA GLU A 806 -11.65 1.16 43.27
C GLU A 806 -13.14 0.86 43.44
N ILE A 807 -13.80 0.44 42.36
CA ILE A 807 -15.21 0.04 42.38
C ILE A 807 -15.42 -1.18 43.30
N TRP A 808 -14.55 -2.19 43.19
CA TRP A 808 -14.64 -3.41 43.98
C TRP A 808 -14.34 -3.18 45.46
N HIS A 809 -13.30 -2.39 45.76
CA HIS A 809 -12.88 -2.06 47.12
C HIS A 809 -13.88 -1.12 47.80
N GLY A 810 -14.44 -0.15 47.05
CA GLY A 810 -15.42 0.80 47.58
C GLY A 810 -16.86 0.28 47.65
N ALA A 811 -17.13 -0.97 47.26
CA ALA A 811 -18.45 -1.57 47.38
C ALA A 811 -18.61 -2.30 48.72
N SER A 812 -19.65 -1.96 49.48
CA SER A 812 -19.96 -2.58 50.78
C SER A 812 -20.64 -3.96 50.66
N SER A 813 -21.20 -4.28 49.49
CA SER A 813 -21.89 -5.55 49.22
C SER A 813 -21.80 -5.92 47.74
N ASP A 814 -22.10 -7.18 47.41
CA ASP A 814 -22.11 -7.66 46.03
C ASP A 814 -23.22 -7.02 45.19
N ILE A 815 -24.34 -6.63 45.81
CA ILE A 815 -25.41 -5.87 45.17
C ILE A 815 -24.91 -4.48 44.76
N GLU A 816 -24.19 -3.79 45.66
CA GLU A 816 -23.61 -2.49 45.36
C GLU A 816 -22.53 -2.60 44.29
N LEU A 817 -21.68 -3.63 44.37
CA LEU A 817 -20.67 -3.93 43.36
C LEU A 817 -21.31 -4.10 41.98
N HIS A 818 -22.35 -4.93 41.86
CA HIS A 818 -23.06 -5.17 40.61
C HIS A 818 -23.62 -3.85 40.04
N LYS A 819 -24.27 -3.03 40.87
CA LYS A 819 -24.78 -1.71 40.44
C LYS A 819 -23.67 -0.79 39.93
N LYS A 820 -22.54 -0.69 40.65
CA LYS A 820 -21.40 0.15 40.23
C LYS A 820 -20.78 -0.32 38.92
N ILE A 821 -20.66 -1.64 38.71
CA ILE A 821 -20.20 -2.23 37.45
C ILE A 821 -21.19 -1.93 36.31
N GLN A 822 -22.50 -2.03 36.55
CA GLN A 822 -23.50 -1.65 35.54
C GLN A 822 -23.41 -0.17 35.15
N ILE A 823 -23.19 0.73 36.11
CA ILE A 823 -22.99 2.17 35.82
C ILE A 823 -21.74 2.40 34.97
N LEU A 824 -20.63 1.70 35.28
CA LEU A 824 -19.42 1.76 34.47
C LEU A 824 -19.70 1.25 33.05
N GLY A 825 -20.42 0.15 32.91
CA GLY A 825 -20.75 -0.40 31.60
C GLY A 825 -21.71 0.44 30.77
N GLN A 826 -22.63 1.19 31.39
CA GLN A 826 -23.44 2.20 30.69
C GLN A 826 -22.57 3.33 30.12
N ARG A 827 -21.58 3.80 30.89
CA ARG A 827 -20.63 4.81 30.40
C ARG A 827 -19.76 4.27 29.25
N LEU A 828 -19.35 3.01 29.34
CA LEU A 828 -18.60 2.32 28.29
C LEU A 828 -19.43 2.12 27.02
N ASP A 829 -20.70 1.73 27.16
CA ASP A 829 -21.59 1.62 26.00
C ASP A 829 -21.87 2.99 25.38
N GLN A 830 -22.01 4.05 26.18
CA GLN A 830 -22.10 5.41 25.66
C GLN A 830 -20.85 5.80 24.86
N ALA A 831 -19.64 5.62 25.41
CA ALA A 831 -18.39 5.87 24.69
C ALA A 831 -18.27 5.01 23.41
N ARG A 832 -18.74 3.76 23.45
CA ARG A 832 -18.80 2.88 22.28
C ARG A 832 -19.80 3.39 21.24
N GLN A 833 -20.97 3.85 21.65
CA GLN A 833 -21.98 4.41 20.75
C GLN A 833 -21.46 5.69 20.10
N GLU A 834 -20.85 6.60 20.87
CA GLU A 834 -20.15 7.78 20.36
C GLU A 834 -19.05 7.39 19.35
N PHE A 835 -18.24 6.37 19.67
CA PHE A 835 -17.25 5.82 18.72
C PHE A 835 -17.88 5.22 17.45
N MET A 836 -19.03 4.55 17.56
CA MET A 836 -19.75 4.01 16.41
C MET A 836 -20.49 5.10 15.62
N GLU A 837 -20.83 6.22 16.24
CA GLU A 837 -21.29 7.43 15.56
C GLU A 837 -20.13 8.14 14.86
N ASP A 838 -18.91 8.15 15.43
CA ASP A 838 -17.69 8.59 14.75
C ASP A 838 -17.42 7.74 13.47
N LYS A 839 -17.86 6.46 13.43
CA LYS A 839 -17.85 5.67 12.18
C LYS A 839 -18.79 6.23 11.09
N ARG A 840 -19.80 7.06 11.39
CA ARG A 840 -20.54 7.81 10.36
C ARG A 840 -19.62 8.83 9.66
N LEU A 841 -18.67 9.45 10.36
CA LEU A 841 -17.64 10.26 9.71
C LEU A 841 -16.70 9.42 8.85
N SER A 842 -16.35 8.21 9.31
CA SER A 842 -15.64 7.24 8.47
C SER A 842 -16.43 6.88 7.22
N LYS A 843 -17.76 6.83 7.28
CA LYS A 843 -18.62 6.62 6.10
C LYS A 843 -18.48 7.75 5.09
N SER A 844 -18.33 9.00 5.54
CA SER A 844 -18.04 10.13 4.64
C SER A 844 -16.71 9.93 3.90
N ILE A 845 -15.68 9.43 4.58
CA ILE A 845 -14.41 9.05 3.94
C ILE A 845 -14.60 7.87 3.00
N ASP A 846 -15.31 6.82 3.43
CA ASP A 846 -15.56 5.65 2.60
C ASP A 846 -16.35 6.04 1.33
N GLU A 847 -17.29 6.99 1.41
CA GLU A 847 -17.97 7.58 0.27
C GLU A 847 -17.01 8.36 -0.63
N ILE A 848 -16.13 9.20 -0.07
CA ILE A 848 -15.10 9.92 -0.82
C ILE A 848 -14.25 8.92 -1.62
N PHE A 849 -13.84 7.81 -1.01
CA PHE A 849 -13.02 6.78 -1.66
C PHE A 849 -13.83 5.72 -2.44
N GLY A 850 -15.16 5.79 -2.47
CA GLY A 850 -16.04 4.83 -3.16
C GLY A 850 -15.95 3.40 -2.60
N VAL A 851 -15.73 3.29 -1.29
CA VAL A 851 -15.55 2.05 -0.53
C VAL A 851 -16.76 1.76 0.37
N ALA A 852 -17.75 2.66 0.42
CA ALA A 852 -18.89 2.61 1.34
C ALA A 852 -19.84 1.42 1.15
#